data_AF-A0A3M0C3X3-F1
#
_entry.id   AF-A0A3M0C3X3-F1
#
_cell.length_a   1.000
_cell.length_b   1.000
_cell.length_c   1.000
_cell.angle_alpha   90.00
_cell.angle_beta   90.00
_cell.angle_gamma   90.00
#
_symmetry.space_group_name_H-M   'P 1'
#
loop_
_entity.id
_entity.type
_entity.pdbx_description
1 polymer ?
#
loop_
_entity_poly.entity_id
_entity_poly.type
_entity_poly.pdbx_seq_one_letter_code
_entity_poly.pdbx_strand_id
1 'polypeptide(L)'
;MKLLCYKDKLVILFALIIMSEAFSKNLAFYYDKDVPEELLKVYDYVVVNVEDISKNVLKKYNKKLVAYISIEEVSDKTKAKKEWILGKNKNWDSLVTDIRNKDYRKSLLNKIKNFRKEGINSFFFDTLDSYQLALKKKDWKSYENALANFIIEVKKQFPNSKIFLNRGFEVFDKVYPYINGVVAESLFRGYNGKNYYEVSKEDRKWLINKLNYIKSKNIPVYVIDYVKPNEKNLARKLAEKIEKLGFIPYITNKDLSIIGLSNFEIFPRKVLVIYKTKDDVAYSNAHRLIQMPLEYLGYVADLKTPKEAMQLKHTIDRYAGMVVWLENDIVKNYDKFYNWILKRIKNGNKILFLGYFGFPETQRYLKPLGLTAENNKAGFFSKNKVIFQDKIVGFEEKPPLNITPDSLIKTNKGKPLLILKNSKNQEFHPITITPWGGYVLEQYLTVDVGDIIKWIPNPFELLKRSLRLKPFPAPDFTTENGMRVLFSHIDGDGSVSLCEFCPTKKFAMEVIRDEILKKYKIPIGVSFIEAEIMPYGVYPQYSKKAIEVAKSIYALDNVEPASHTFSHPFKWMEISKLKDKNEIPEGYNLKIPNYKFSLYREIVDSVKNLSKLCPPNKKVNILYWSGDCNPPKKALKIAYEHNILNINGGDTYITKDRPFLSLVAPAGLKRGEYYQIYDGEQNEELYTDDFTKNFWGYKKVIETFQLTDKPRRLKPIDIYYHFFSGTKLASLNALKEVYNYALKQDVIPMKVSEYILKVLDFYHSAIAKEGDYWIIKTDKNLRTLKVPKGFGYPNLETSKGVIGFYPYNDQLYISLDGSGNYKIKFTENRPNQTYIKQTNARIKKVNKNEFSLKGYQPVKVIFNKLQNCKIYTKNKYKKIKNMLIFNTEKVEFKLECN
;
A
#
# COMPACT_ATOMS: atom_id res chain seq x y z
N MET A 1 38.18 64.80 -8.03
CA MET A 1 38.76 64.09 -6.88
C MET A 1 37.81 64.25 -5.70
N LYS A 2 37.21 63.27 -5.02
CA LYS A 2 37.06 61.80 -5.07
C LYS A 2 35.71 61.58 -4.33
N LEU A 3 34.65 61.04 -4.93
CA LEU A 3 34.31 59.61 -5.04
C LEU A 3 34.38 58.84 -3.70
N LEU A 4 33.24 58.44 -3.12
CA LEU A 4 32.47 57.20 -3.41
C LEU A 4 33.10 55.96 -2.75
N CYS A 5 32.49 55.49 -1.64
CA CYS A 5 32.34 54.07 -1.27
C CYS A 5 31.52 53.94 0.02
N TYR A 6 30.20 54.18 -0.04
CA TYR A 6 29.26 53.71 0.99
C TYR A 6 27.97 53.20 0.31
N LYS A 7 28.15 52.42 -0.75
CA LYS A 7 27.09 51.76 -1.52
C LYS A 7 27.14 50.24 -1.46
N ASP A 8 27.68 49.65 -0.38
CA ASP A 8 27.65 48.20 -0.14
C ASP A 8 26.65 47.76 0.95
N LYS A 9 25.73 48.65 1.33
CA LYS A 9 24.50 48.28 2.07
C LYS A 9 23.35 47.84 1.14
N LEU A 10 23.58 47.79 -0.18
CA LEU A 10 22.85 46.92 -1.09
C LEU A 10 23.63 45.60 -1.20
N VAL A 11 23.01 44.49 -0.79
CA VAL A 11 23.24 43.08 -1.19
C VAL A 11 22.99 42.13 0.01
N ILE A 12 23.27 42.53 1.24
CA ILE A 12 23.24 41.59 2.39
C ILE A 12 21.88 41.57 3.14
N LEU A 13 21.00 42.56 2.95
CA LEU A 13 19.62 42.51 3.50
C LEU A 13 18.52 42.30 2.42
N PHE A 14 18.89 42.35 1.13
CA PHE A 14 18.00 42.10 -0.02
C PHE A 14 18.15 40.69 -0.63
N ALA A 15 19.06 39.89 -0.08
CA ALA A 15 19.15 38.45 -0.31
C ALA A 15 18.79 37.67 0.97
N LEU A 16 17.82 38.17 1.75
CA LEU A 16 16.83 37.29 2.37
C LEU A 16 16.24 36.52 1.20
N ILE A 17 16.79 35.33 1.00
CA ILE A 17 16.44 34.36 -0.02
C ILE A 17 14.92 34.24 -0.03
N ILE A 18 14.30 35.01 -0.93
CA ILE A 18 13.04 34.70 -1.57
C ILE A 18 13.33 33.50 -2.50
N MET A 19 13.82 32.41 -1.91
CA MET A 19 13.28 31.11 -2.25
C MET A 19 12.12 30.94 -1.27
N SER A 20 11.04 31.68 -1.49
CA SER A 20 9.81 30.91 -1.60
C SER A 20 10.12 29.90 -2.70
N GLU A 21 10.37 28.63 -2.33
CA GLU A 21 9.95 27.53 -3.20
C GLU A 21 8.54 27.96 -3.61
N ALA A 22 8.41 28.54 -4.80
CA ALA A 22 7.12 28.89 -5.38
C ALA A 22 6.50 27.53 -5.67
N PHE A 23 5.97 26.92 -4.61
CA PHE A 23 5.26 25.66 -4.65
C PHE A 23 4.06 25.92 -5.55
N SER A 24 4.21 25.67 -6.84
CA SER A 24 3.08 25.25 -7.65
C SER A 24 2.59 23.97 -7.00
N LYS A 25 1.59 24.10 -6.13
CA LYS A 25 0.93 22.94 -5.53
C LYS A 25 0.29 22.16 -6.65
N ASN A 26 0.49 20.86 -6.66
CA ASN A 26 0.02 20.01 -7.76
C ASN A 26 -1.48 19.76 -7.61
N LEU A 27 -2.23 20.01 -8.68
CA LEU A 27 -3.69 19.86 -8.75
C LEU A 27 -4.04 18.71 -9.70
N ALA A 28 -4.86 17.78 -9.24
CA ALA A 28 -5.43 16.70 -10.05
C ALA A 28 -6.95 16.85 -10.18
N PHE A 29 -7.53 16.14 -11.14
CA PHE A 29 -8.97 16.12 -11.39
C PHE A 29 -9.43 14.67 -11.50
N TYR A 30 -10.44 14.30 -10.71
CA TYR A 30 -10.99 12.95 -10.69
C TYR A 30 -12.50 12.95 -10.37
N TYR A 31 -13.35 12.68 -11.35
CA TYR A 31 -14.81 12.85 -11.25
C TYR A 31 -15.60 11.53 -11.08
N ASP A 32 -14.92 10.38 -11.04
CA ASP A 32 -15.56 9.10 -10.70
C ASP A 32 -15.54 8.87 -9.18
N LYS A 33 -16.45 8.01 -8.69
CA LYS A 33 -16.72 7.82 -7.25
C LYS A 33 -15.53 7.24 -6.48
N ASP A 34 -14.78 6.35 -7.11
CA ASP A 34 -13.70 5.59 -6.49
C ASP A 34 -12.34 6.28 -6.69
N VAL A 35 -12.12 7.41 -6.03
CA VAL A 35 -10.86 8.17 -6.11
C VAL A 35 -9.68 7.31 -5.63
N PRO A 36 -8.64 7.09 -6.45
CA PRO A 36 -7.46 6.33 -6.05
C PRO A 36 -6.71 6.97 -4.87
N GLU A 37 -6.35 6.17 -3.86
CA GLU A 37 -5.58 6.65 -2.71
C GLU A 37 -4.19 7.17 -3.12
N GLU A 38 -3.59 6.58 -4.14
CA GLU A 38 -2.30 7.00 -4.70
C GLU A 38 -2.34 8.44 -5.20
N LEU A 39 -3.45 8.81 -5.87
CA LEU A 39 -3.69 10.18 -6.33
C LEU A 39 -3.75 11.14 -5.14
N LEU A 40 -4.52 10.78 -4.11
CA LEU A 40 -4.70 11.57 -2.88
C LEU A 40 -3.41 11.70 -2.06
N LYS A 41 -2.47 10.75 -2.16
CA LYS A 41 -1.18 10.82 -1.48
C LYS A 41 -0.18 11.70 -2.22
N VAL A 42 -0.09 11.58 -3.55
CA VAL A 42 0.92 12.27 -4.36
C VAL A 42 0.56 13.73 -4.61
N TYR A 43 -0.69 14.02 -4.97
CA TYR A 43 -1.13 15.39 -5.24
C TYR A 43 -1.40 16.17 -3.95
N ASP A 44 -1.23 17.50 -4.04
CA ASP A 44 -1.55 18.41 -2.94
C ASP A 44 -3.06 18.65 -2.87
N TYR A 45 -3.69 18.75 -4.04
CA TYR A 45 -5.11 18.99 -4.20
C TYR A 45 -5.71 18.08 -5.29
N VAL A 46 -6.94 17.59 -5.06
CA VAL A 46 -7.68 16.78 -6.02
C VAL A 46 -9.10 17.33 -6.16
N VAL A 47 -9.45 17.79 -7.36
CA VAL A 47 -10.80 18.23 -7.73
C VAL A 47 -11.70 17.02 -7.92
N VAL A 48 -12.80 16.98 -7.17
CA VAL A 48 -13.73 15.86 -7.11
C VAL A 48 -15.18 16.32 -7.05
N ASN A 49 -16.10 15.44 -7.45
CA ASN A 49 -17.51 15.53 -7.10
C ASN A 49 -17.70 15.05 -5.66
N VAL A 50 -17.72 15.97 -4.70
CA VAL A 50 -17.73 15.66 -3.26
C VAL A 50 -18.89 14.75 -2.85
N GLU A 51 -20.06 14.97 -3.46
CA GLU A 51 -21.29 14.20 -3.20
C GLU A 51 -21.13 12.70 -3.53
N ASP A 52 -20.16 12.33 -4.37
CA ASP A 52 -19.85 10.95 -4.75
C ASP A 52 -18.76 10.30 -3.89
N ILE A 53 -18.12 11.03 -2.98
CA ILE A 53 -16.97 10.55 -2.22
C ILE A 53 -17.41 9.79 -0.97
N SER A 54 -16.77 8.63 -0.73
CA SER A 54 -17.02 7.85 0.49
C SER A 54 -16.64 8.60 1.76
N LYS A 55 -17.39 8.35 2.85
CA LYS A 55 -17.13 8.96 4.17
C LYS A 55 -15.71 8.70 4.68
N ASN A 56 -15.12 7.55 4.35
CA ASN A 56 -13.76 7.19 4.75
C ASN A 56 -12.70 8.07 4.06
N VAL A 57 -12.86 8.29 2.75
CA VAL A 57 -11.98 9.20 2.00
C VAL A 57 -12.16 10.64 2.49
N LEU A 58 -13.39 11.09 2.73
CA LEU A 58 -13.64 12.41 3.33
C LEU A 58 -12.93 12.56 4.68
N LYS A 59 -13.09 11.61 5.59
CA LYS A 59 -12.46 11.64 6.93
C LYS A 59 -10.94 11.70 6.85
N LYS A 60 -10.32 10.98 5.91
CA LYS A 60 -8.85 10.86 5.79
C LYS A 60 -8.21 11.99 4.96
N TYR A 61 -8.92 12.51 3.95
CA TYR A 61 -8.35 13.39 2.92
C TYR A 61 -9.09 14.72 2.69
N ASN A 62 -10.10 15.07 3.49
CA ASN A 62 -10.88 16.32 3.32
C ASN A 62 -10.04 17.58 3.03
N LYS A 63 -8.89 17.75 3.69
CA LYS A 63 -7.99 18.91 3.49
C LYS A 63 -7.36 18.99 2.10
N LYS A 64 -7.29 17.88 1.37
CA LYS A 64 -6.76 17.78 0.00
C LYS A 64 -7.85 17.85 -1.07
N LEU A 65 -9.10 17.56 -0.71
CA LEU A 65 -10.19 17.59 -1.68
C LEU A 65 -10.54 19.04 -2.06
N VAL A 66 -10.82 19.23 -3.34
CA VAL A 66 -11.32 20.48 -3.92
C VAL A 66 -12.70 20.19 -4.48
N ALA A 67 -13.72 20.88 -4.00
CA ALA A 67 -15.08 20.64 -4.45
C ALA A 67 -15.29 21.24 -5.85
N TYR A 68 -15.68 20.40 -6.81
CA TYR A 68 -16.19 20.86 -8.10
C TYR A 68 -17.53 21.57 -7.92
N ILE A 69 -17.66 22.79 -8.44
CA ILE A 69 -18.89 23.57 -8.43
C ILE A 69 -19.03 24.28 -9.78
N SER A 70 -20.01 23.85 -10.58
CA SER A 70 -20.49 24.63 -11.72
C SER A 70 -21.23 25.87 -11.20
N ILE A 71 -20.75 27.06 -11.57
CA ILE A 71 -21.30 28.33 -11.09
C ILE A 71 -22.45 28.80 -11.98
N GLU A 72 -22.30 28.68 -13.30
CA GLU A 72 -23.26 29.24 -14.24
C GLU A 72 -24.16 28.19 -14.89
N GLU A 73 -23.94 26.90 -14.60
CA GLU A 73 -24.77 25.83 -15.16
C GLU A 73 -25.30 24.87 -14.10
N VAL A 74 -26.54 24.41 -14.31
CA VAL A 74 -27.15 23.31 -13.56
C VAL A 74 -27.45 22.15 -14.51
N SER A 75 -26.79 21.01 -14.27
CA SER A 75 -26.98 19.77 -15.03
C SER A 75 -28.21 18.98 -14.56
N ASP A 76 -28.53 19.00 -13.26
CA ASP A 76 -29.76 18.42 -12.73
C ASP A 76 -30.92 19.43 -12.80
N LYS A 77 -31.70 19.33 -13.86
CA LYS A 77 -32.82 20.24 -14.16
C LYS A 77 -33.87 20.29 -13.05
N THR A 78 -33.97 19.25 -12.20
CA THR A 78 -34.92 19.22 -11.08
C THR A 78 -34.53 20.15 -9.93
N LYS A 79 -33.24 20.52 -9.84
CA LYS A 79 -32.71 21.42 -8.82
C LYS A 79 -32.72 22.89 -9.24
N ALA A 80 -33.09 23.20 -10.48
CA ALA A 80 -33.13 24.57 -11.01
C ALA A 80 -34.55 25.15 -10.91
N LYS A 81 -34.66 26.38 -10.40
CA LYS A 81 -35.91 27.14 -10.45
C LYS A 81 -36.00 27.93 -11.76
N LYS A 82 -37.22 28.16 -12.26
CA LYS A 82 -37.45 28.84 -13.56
C LYS A 82 -36.82 30.23 -13.60
N GLU A 83 -36.93 30.98 -12.51
CA GLU A 83 -36.38 32.32 -12.33
C GLU A 83 -34.84 32.39 -12.27
N TRP A 84 -34.16 31.24 -12.20
CA TRP A 84 -32.70 31.19 -12.25
C TRP A 84 -32.17 31.04 -13.67
N ILE A 85 -33.00 30.67 -14.65
CA ILE A 85 -32.53 30.17 -15.95
C ILE A 85 -32.43 31.30 -16.98
N LEU A 86 -31.28 31.43 -17.63
CA LEU A 86 -31.02 32.32 -18.76
C LEU A 86 -31.13 31.63 -20.12
N GLY A 87 -30.84 30.33 -20.18
CA GLY A 87 -30.80 29.59 -21.44
C GLY A 87 -30.41 28.12 -21.26
N LYS A 88 -30.06 27.45 -22.36
CA LYS A 88 -29.65 26.05 -22.37
C LYS A 88 -28.32 25.89 -23.11
N ASN A 89 -27.40 25.13 -22.52
CA ASN A 89 -26.20 24.66 -23.20
C ASN A 89 -26.48 23.30 -23.85
N LYS A 90 -26.56 23.26 -25.18
CA LYS A 90 -26.90 22.04 -25.93
C LYS A 90 -25.79 21.00 -25.90
N ASN A 91 -24.53 21.39 -25.73
CA ASN A 91 -23.38 20.48 -25.78
C ASN A 91 -23.30 19.58 -24.54
N TRP A 92 -23.75 20.08 -23.39
CA TRP A 92 -23.68 19.39 -22.10
C TRP A 92 -25.06 19.07 -21.48
N ASP A 93 -26.14 19.36 -22.22
CA ASP A 93 -27.54 19.21 -21.77
C ASP A 93 -27.86 19.87 -20.41
N SER A 94 -27.23 21.02 -20.14
CA SER A 94 -27.35 21.79 -18.90
C SER A 94 -28.14 23.10 -19.12
N LEU A 95 -28.60 23.69 -18.01
CA LEU A 95 -29.30 24.97 -17.98
C LEU A 95 -28.34 26.08 -17.55
N VAL A 96 -28.22 27.14 -18.36
CA VAL A 96 -27.42 28.33 -18.03
C VAL A 96 -28.20 29.18 -17.01
N THR A 97 -27.55 29.65 -15.96
CA THR A 97 -28.16 30.29 -14.80
C THR A 97 -27.72 31.74 -14.60
N ASP A 98 -28.55 32.54 -13.93
CA ASP A 98 -28.29 33.95 -13.67
C ASP A 98 -27.63 34.19 -12.31
N ILE A 99 -26.32 34.41 -12.27
CA ILE A 99 -25.60 34.76 -11.03
C ILE A 99 -26.04 36.12 -10.45
N ARG A 100 -26.77 36.96 -11.20
CA ARG A 100 -27.33 38.21 -10.65
C ARG A 100 -28.53 37.93 -9.74
N ASN A 101 -29.23 36.81 -9.94
CA ASN A 101 -30.34 36.38 -9.10
C ASN A 101 -29.86 36.11 -7.66
N LYS A 102 -30.48 36.77 -6.68
CA LYS A 102 -30.09 36.69 -5.25
C LYS A 102 -30.33 35.31 -4.65
N ASP A 103 -31.42 34.64 -5.02
CA ASP A 103 -31.77 33.31 -4.51
C ASP A 103 -30.84 32.24 -5.05
N TYR A 104 -30.45 32.35 -6.33
CA TYR A 104 -29.47 31.46 -6.91
C TYR A 104 -28.09 31.60 -6.24
N ARG A 105 -27.60 32.83 -6.06
CA ARG A 105 -26.36 33.09 -5.29
C ARG A 105 -26.42 32.50 -3.89
N LYS A 106 -27.55 32.70 -3.18
CA LYS A 106 -27.74 32.14 -1.84
C LYS A 106 -27.70 30.60 -1.86
N SER A 107 -28.26 29.96 -2.88
CA SER A 107 -28.18 28.52 -3.09
C SER A 107 -26.74 28.03 -3.24
N LEU A 108 -25.94 28.69 -4.08
CA LEU A 108 -24.51 28.38 -4.25
C LEU A 108 -23.71 28.56 -2.96
N LEU A 109 -23.93 29.67 -2.24
CA LEU A 109 -23.28 29.91 -0.93
C LEU A 109 -23.66 28.83 0.10
N ASN A 110 -24.91 28.39 0.12
CA ASN A 110 -25.35 27.32 1.00
C ASN A 110 -24.69 25.97 0.64
N LYS A 111 -24.52 25.68 -0.66
CA LYS A 111 -23.78 24.49 -1.11
C LYS A 111 -22.33 24.54 -0.62
N ILE A 112 -21.65 25.68 -0.76
CA ILE A 112 -20.29 25.89 -0.25
C ILE A 112 -20.24 25.71 1.27
N LYS A 113 -21.19 26.29 2.02
CA LYS A 113 -21.30 26.11 3.48
C LYS A 113 -21.48 24.64 3.87
N ASN A 114 -22.22 23.85 3.10
CA ASN A 114 -22.38 22.43 3.37
C ASN A 114 -21.05 21.67 3.18
N PHE A 115 -20.31 21.91 2.10
CA PHE A 115 -18.97 21.33 1.93
C PHE A 115 -17.99 21.76 3.04
N ARG A 116 -18.10 23.00 3.53
CA ARG A 116 -17.33 23.47 4.69
C ARG A 116 -17.63 22.66 5.95
N LYS A 117 -18.90 22.32 6.20
CA LYS A 117 -19.30 21.47 7.34
C LYS A 117 -18.71 20.06 7.25
N GLU A 118 -18.49 19.56 6.03
CA GLU A 118 -17.80 18.28 5.76
C GLU A 118 -16.26 18.38 5.85
N GLY A 119 -15.73 19.56 6.18
CA GLY A 119 -14.30 19.81 6.37
C GLY A 119 -13.52 20.11 5.09
N ILE A 120 -14.22 20.34 3.97
CA ILE A 120 -13.59 20.72 2.69
C ILE A 120 -13.31 22.22 2.70
N ASN A 121 -12.06 22.57 2.36
CA ASN A 121 -11.58 23.94 2.44
C ASN A 121 -11.29 24.56 1.07
N SER A 122 -11.43 23.82 -0.02
CA SER A 122 -11.00 24.25 -1.35
C SER A 122 -12.11 24.06 -2.38
N PHE A 123 -12.23 24.98 -3.32
CA PHE A 123 -13.30 25.03 -4.32
C PHE A 123 -12.72 25.23 -5.72
N PHE A 124 -13.30 24.54 -6.70
CA PHE A 124 -13.03 24.72 -8.12
C PHE A 124 -14.32 25.19 -8.78
N PHE A 125 -14.28 26.40 -9.33
CA PHE A 125 -15.41 27.05 -9.96
C PHE A 125 -15.33 26.88 -11.47
N ASP A 126 -16.33 26.19 -12.01
CA ASP A 126 -16.45 25.87 -13.42
C ASP A 126 -17.54 26.72 -14.08
N THR A 127 -17.62 26.64 -15.41
CA THR A 127 -18.63 27.27 -16.28
C THR A 127 -18.66 28.80 -16.25
N LEU A 128 -17.52 29.45 -15.97
CA LEU A 128 -17.40 30.91 -15.79
C LEU A 128 -17.53 31.77 -17.07
N ASP A 129 -17.92 31.16 -18.17
CA ASP A 129 -18.08 31.76 -19.50
C ASP A 129 -19.40 31.34 -20.19
N SER A 130 -20.26 30.56 -19.51
CA SER A 130 -21.50 30.04 -20.08
C SER A 130 -22.57 31.11 -20.32
N TYR A 131 -22.54 32.23 -19.58
CA TYR A 131 -23.43 33.37 -19.81
C TYR A 131 -23.34 33.93 -21.24
N GLN A 132 -22.18 33.77 -21.90
CA GLN A 132 -21.98 34.24 -23.28
C GLN A 132 -22.84 33.47 -24.29
N LEU A 133 -23.28 32.25 -23.94
CA LEU A 133 -24.19 31.43 -24.76
C LEU A 133 -25.65 31.90 -24.67
N ALA A 134 -26.03 32.59 -23.59
CA ALA A 134 -27.42 32.93 -23.28
C ALA A 134 -27.71 34.44 -23.32
N LEU A 135 -26.73 35.29 -23.02
CA LEU A 135 -26.90 36.75 -22.93
C LEU A 135 -26.35 37.50 -24.15
N LYS A 136 -27.00 38.62 -24.46
CA LYS A 136 -26.48 39.59 -25.44
C LYS A 136 -25.25 40.31 -24.87
N LYS A 137 -24.30 40.67 -25.75
CA LYS A 137 -23.04 41.34 -25.35
C LYS A 137 -23.22 42.57 -24.46
N LYS A 138 -24.28 43.35 -24.64
CA LYS A 138 -24.59 44.53 -23.81
C LYS A 138 -24.78 44.19 -22.32
N ASP A 139 -25.21 42.96 -22.00
CA ASP A 139 -25.54 42.53 -20.64
C ASP A 139 -24.36 41.82 -19.95
N TRP A 140 -23.29 41.50 -20.70
CA TRP A 140 -22.12 40.77 -20.21
C TRP A 140 -21.44 41.48 -19.05
N LYS A 141 -21.26 42.80 -19.12
CA LYS A 141 -20.53 43.54 -18.08
C LYS A 141 -21.22 43.49 -16.71
N SER A 142 -22.55 43.55 -16.72
CA SER A 142 -23.37 43.42 -15.50
C SER A 142 -23.23 42.02 -14.90
N TYR A 143 -23.25 40.98 -15.74
CA TYR A 143 -23.04 39.61 -15.32
C TYR A 143 -21.63 39.38 -14.75
N GLU A 144 -20.59 39.81 -15.46
CA GLU A 144 -19.19 39.74 -15.02
C GLU A 144 -18.95 40.43 -13.67
N ASN A 145 -19.59 41.58 -13.43
CA ASN A 145 -19.54 42.24 -12.13
C ASN A 145 -20.17 41.40 -11.01
N ALA A 146 -21.34 40.81 -11.27
CA ALA A 146 -22.01 39.95 -10.30
C ALA A 146 -21.20 38.67 -10.02
N LEU A 147 -20.61 38.06 -11.05
CA LEU A 147 -19.74 36.90 -10.93
C LEU A 147 -18.48 37.21 -10.10
N ALA A 148 -17.79 38.31 -10.42
CA ALA A 148 -16.61 38.72 -9.67
C ALA A 148 -16.94 38.99 -8.20
N ASN A 149 -18.05 39.69 -7.94
CA ASN A 149 -18.53 39.95 -6.57
C ASN A 149 -18.86 38.66 -5.82
N PHE A 150 -19.47 37.67 -6.46
CA PHE A 150 -19.72 36.37 -5.85
C PHE A 150 -18.42 35.66 -5.45
N ILE A 151 -17.41 35.63 -6.33
CA ILE A 151 -16.11 35.01 -6.01
C ILE A 151 -15.45 35.72 -4.80
N ILE A 152 -15.47 37.04 -4.79
CA ILE A 152 -14.95 37.85 -3.68
C ILE A 152 -15.75 37.60 -2.39
N GLU A 153 -17.07 37.50 -2.47
CA GLU A 153 -17.95 37.18 -1.35
C GLU A 153 -17.62 35.82 -0.73
N VAL A 154 -17.45 34.78 -1.56
CA VAL A 154 -17.01 33.46 -1.08
C VAL A 154 -15.67 33.57 -0.36
N LYS A 155 -14.69 34.27 -0.94
CA LYS A 155 -13.37 34.41 -0.32
C LYS A 155 -13.42 35.19 0.99
N LYS A 156 -14.24 36.24 1.08
CA LYS A 156 -14.46 37.01 2.32
C LYS A 156 -15.12 36.15 3.40
N GLN A 157 -16.11 35.34 3.03
CA GLN A 157 -16.80 34.45 3.98
C GLN A 157 -15.91 33.27 4.42
N PHE A 158 -14.99 32.83 3.55
CA PHE A 158 -14.05 31.74 3.83
C PHE A 158 -12.60 32.15 3.50
N PRO A 159 -11.95 33.00 4.32
CA PRO A 159 -10.64 33.58 4.01
C PRO A 159 -9.54 32.54 3.76
N ASN A 160 -9.59 31.43 4.49
CA ASN A 160 -8.61 30.34 4.38
C ASN A 160 -8.86 29.40 3.19
N SER A 161 -9.94 29.60 2.43
CA SER A 161 -10.27 28.70 1.33
C SER A 161 -9.30 28.86 0.16
N LYS A 162 -9.07 27.76 -0.57
CA LYS A 162 -8.39 27.80 -1.86
C LYS A 162 -9.42 27.83 -2.97
N ILE A 163 -9.31 28.78 -3.89
CA ILE A 163 -10.26 28.94 -4.99
C ILE A 163 -9.51 28.78 -6.32
N PHE A 164 -9.95 27.84 -7.14
CA PHE A 164 -9.43 27.61 -8.48
C PHE A 164 -10.54 27.91 -9.49
N LEU A 165 -10.20 28.55 -10.60
CA LEU A 165 -11.18 28.92 -11.63
C LEU A 165 -10.92 28.10 -12.89
N ASN A 166 -11.96 27.55 -13.53
CA ASN A 166 -11.86 27.13 -14.92
C ASN A 166 -12.08 28.37 -15.80
N ARG A 167 -11.04 28.78 -16.53
CA ARG A 167 -11.03 30.02 -17.32
C ARG A 167 -11.36 31.25 -16.48
N GLY A 168 -12.51 31.88 -16.69
CA GLY A 168 -12.93 33.13 -16.03
C GLY A 168 -12.06 34.33 -16.42
N PHE A 169 -11.58 34.39 -17.66
CA PHE A 169 -10.63 35.40 -18.12
C PHE A 169 -11.21 36.82 -18.05
N GLU A 170 -12.51 36.96 -18.25
CA GLU A 170 -13.25 38.23 -18.28
C GLU A 170 -13.36 38.88 -16.88
N VAL A 171 -13.30 38.07 -15.82
CA VAL A 171 -13.37 38.53 -14.42
C VAL A 171 -12.02 38.51 -13.71
N PHE A 172 -10.98 37.93 -14.32
CA PHE A 172 -9.69 37.67 -13.70
C PHE A 172 -9.08 38.89 -13.00
N ASP A 173 -9.06 40.05 -13.66
CA ASP A 173 -8.45 41.27 -13.11
C ASP A 173 -9.09 41.74 -11.80
N LYS A 174 -10.36 41.39 -11.56
CA LYS A 174 -11.08 41.73 -10.32
C LYS A 174 -10.86 40.71 -9.21
N VAL A 175 -10.55 39.47 -9.57
CA VAL A 175 -10.58 38.33 -8.64
C VAL A 175 -9.22 37.70 -8.38
N TYR A 176 -8.17 38.01 -9.16
CA TYR A 176 -6.85 37.39 -9.02
C TYR A 176 -6.25 37.45 -7.59
N PRO A 177 -6.48 38.50 -6.75
CA PRO A 177 -5.99 38.49 -5.37
C PRO A 177 -6.69 37.47 -4.45
N TYR A 178 -7.83 36.95 -4.88
CA TYR A 178 -8.72 36.10 -4.08
C TYR A 178 -8.67 34.62 -4.47
N ILE A 179 -7.94 34.27 -5.54
CA ILE A 179 -7.85 32.90 -6.08
C ILE A 179 -6.44 32.31 -5.92
N ASN A 180 -6.29 31.03 -6.28
CA ASN A 180 -5.08 30.25 -6.08
C ASN A 180 -4.60 29.53 -7.34
N GLY A 181 -5.36 29.57 -8.42
CA GLY A 181 -4.95 29.05 -9.72
C GLY A 181 -6.06 29.20 -10.76
N VAL A 182 -5.66 29.16 -12.02
CA VAL A 182 -6.57 29.13 -13.16
C VAL A 182 -6.31 27.86 -13.97
N VAL A 183 -7.38 27.22 -14.40
CA VAL A 183 -7.39 26.01 -15.22
C VAL A 183 -7.87 26.39 -16.62
N ALA A 184 -7.33 25.74 -17.65
CA ALA A 184 -7.83 25.90 -19.01
C ALA A 184 -7.97 24.56 -19.74
N GLU A 185 -9.04 24.45 -20.50
CA GLU A 185 -9.43 23.30 -21.31
C GLU A 185 -9.78 23.78 -22.73
N SER A 186 -9.11 23.35 -23.80
CA SER A 186 -7.84 22.59 -23.86
C SER A 186 -6.83 23.38 -24.69
N LEU A 187 -5.53 23.10 -24.52
CA LEU A 187 -4.47 23.84 -25.20
C LEU A 187 -4.01 23.15 -26.49
N PHE A 188 -3.63 21.88 -26.47
CA PHE A 188 -3.16 21.21 -27.69
C PHE A 188 -4.16 20.18 -28.20
N ARG A 189 -4.86 19.49 -27.31
CA ARG A 189 -5.81 18.45 -27.66
C ARG A 189 -7.07 18.50 -26.80
N GLY A 190 -8.19 18.79 -27.44
CA GLY A 190 -9.50 18.89 -26.80
C GLY A 190 -10.41 17.70 -27.09
N TYR A 191 -11.61 17.75 -26.52
CA TYR A 191 -12.71 16.83 -26.80
C TYR A 191 -14.00 17.62 -27.00
N ASN A 192 -14.70 17.42 -28.13
CA ASN A 192 -15.87 18.22 -28.51
C ASN A 192 -17.22 17.53 -28.24
N GLY A 193 -17.26 16.56 -27.32
CA GLY A 193 -18.44 15.74 -27.05
C GLY A 193 -18.57 14.51 -27.97
N LYS A 194 -17.85 14.48 -29.10
CA LYS A 194 -17.84 13.35 -30.05
C LYS A 194 -16.44 12.81 -30.28
N ASN A 195 -15.51 13.68 -30.67
CA ASN A 195 -14.16 13.32 -31.10
C ASN A 195 -13.08 14.07 -30.31
N TYR A 196 -11.94 13.41 -30.13
CA TYR A 196 -10.70 14.07 -29.73
C TYR A 196 -10.16 14.84 -30.93
N TYR A 197 -9.77 16.10 -30.74
CA TYR A 197 -9.32 16.97 -31.84
C TYR A 197 -8.08 17.78 -31.45
N GLU A 198 -7.29 18.18 -32.44
CA GLU A 198 -6.19 19.13 -32.23
C GLU A 198 -6.74 20.55 -32.19
N VAL A 199 -6.32 21.32 -31.19
CA VAL A 199 -6.71 22.73 -31.06
C VAL A 199 -6.04 23.57 -32.15
N SER A 200 -6.79 24.48 -32.78
CA SER A 200 -6.31 25.32 -33.88
C SER A 200 -5.10 26.17 -33.48
N LYS A 201 -4.32 26.65 -34.45
CA LYS A 201 -3.16 27.51 -34.15
C LYS A 201 -3.61 28.85 -33.57
N GLU A 202 -4.73 29.36 -34.05
CA GLU A 202 -5.36 30.62 -33.68
C GLU A 202 -5.84 30.56 -32.22
N ASP A 203 -6.62 29.52 -31.87
CA ASP A 203 -7.11 29.33 -30.50
C ASP A 203 -5.97 29.06 -29.53
N ARG A 204 -4.94 28.30 -29.95
CA ARG A 204 -3.71 28.11 -29.16
C ARG A 204 -3.04 29.43 -28.86
N LYS A 205 -2.82 30.26 -29.87
CA LYS A 205 -2.14 31.55 -29.71
C LYS A 205 -2.95 32.46 -28.78
N TRP A 206 -4.26 32.53 -28.98
CA TRP A 206 -5.16 33.30 -28.12
C TRP A 206 -5.09 32.82 -26.67
N LEU A 207 -5.21 31.51 -26.43
CA LEU A 207 -5.19 30.94 -25.10
C LEU A 207 -3.83 31.13 -24.42
N ILE A 208 -2.72 30.87 -25.11
CA ILE A 208 -1.36 31.08 -24.58
C ILE A 208 -1.17 32.53 -24.13
N ASN A 209 -1.67 33.51 -24.89
CA ASN A 209 -1.58 34.91 -24.50
C ASN A 209 -2.36 35.19 -23.21
N LYS A 210 -3.58 34.67 -23.06
CA LYS A 210 -4.38 34.79 -21.83
C LYS A 210 -3.69 34.13 -20.63
N LEU A 211 -3.18 32.92 -20.83
CA LEU A 211 -2.50 32.15 -19.78
C LEU A 211 -1.17 32.79 -19.35
N ASN A 212 -0.40 33.35 -20.29
CA ASN A 212 0.81 34.10 -19.96
C ASN A 212 0.50 35.38 -19.18
N TYR A 213 -0.60 36.08 -19.50
CA TYR A 213 -1.06 37.22 -18.71
C TYR A 213 -1.40 36.81 -17.27
N ILE A 214 -2.15 35.72 -17.07
CA ILE A 214 -2.46 35.20 -15.73
C ILE A 214 -1.18 34.84 -14.96
N LYS A 215 -0.28 34.11 -15.61
CA LYS A 215 1.02 33.72 -15.05
C LYS A 215 1.84 34.94 -14.62
N SER A 216 1.78 36.04 -15.38
CA SER A 216 2.48 37.30 -15.04
C SER A 216 2.02 37.94 -13.72
N LYS A 217 0.84 37.56 -13.21
CA LYS A 217 0.33 37.97 -11.89
C LYS A 217 0.71 36.99 -10.76
N ASN A 218 1.66 36.08 -11.00
CA ASN A 218 2.08 35.02 -10.07
C ASN A 218 0.94 34.05 -9.70
N ILE A 219 -0.03 33.85 -10.60
CA ILE A 219 -1.09 32.86 -10.42
C ILE A 219 -0.72 31.58 -11.20
N PRO A 220 -0.67 30.41 -10.55
CA PRO A 220 -0.43 29.13 -11.22
C PRO A 220 -1.48 28.85 -12.30
N VAL A 221 -1.02 28.39 -13.45
CA VAL A 221 -1.87 27.99 -14.57
C VAL A 221 -1.79 26.48 -14.78
N TYR A 222 -2.93 25.83 -14.76
CA TYR A 222 -3.10 24.40 -15.04
C TYR A 222 -3.78 24.23 -16.40
N VAL A 223 -3.33 23.27 -17.19
CA VAL A 223 -3.88 22.99 -18.52
C VAL A 223 -4.30 21.53 -18.59
N ILE A 224 -5.60 21.32 -18.86
CA ILE A 224 -6.15 19.98 -19.04
C ILE A 224 -6.32 19.72 -20.54
N ASP A 225 -5.66 18.64 -20.98
CA ASP A 225 -5.74 18.13 -22.35
C ASP A 225 -6.21 16.68 -22.33
N TYR A 226 -6.89 16.29 -23.41
CA TYR A 226 -7.63 15.04 -23.47
C TYR A 226 -7.00 14.02 -24.41
N VAL A 227 -6.79 12.80 -23.92
CA VAL A 227 -6.26 11.66 -24.68
C VAL A 227 -7.06 10.38 -24.40
N LYS A 228 -6.96 9.40 -25.29
CA LYS A 228 -7.50 8.06 -25.01
C LYS A 228 -6.65 7.38 -23.93
N PRO A 229 -7.23 6.52 -23.06
CA PRO A 229 -6.49 5.87 -21.98
C PRO A 229 -5.25 5.05 -22.40
N ASN A 230 -5.20 4.55 -23.64
CA ASN A 230 -4.08 3.78 -24.18
C ASN A 230 -2.99 4.63 -24.86
N GLU A 231 -3.15 5.95 -24.94
CA GLU A 231 -2.22 6.86 -25.63
C GLU A 231 -1.19 7.51 -24.68
N LYS A 232 -0.63 6.75 -23.72
CA LYS A 232 0.29 7.28 -22.68
C LYS A 232 1.51 8.03 -23.25
N ASN A 233 2.06 7.57 -24.38
CA ASN A 233 3.21 8.26 -25.01
C ASN A 233 2.82 9.64 -25.56
N LEU A 234 1.61 9.77 -26.11
CA LEU A 234 1.10 11.06 -26.54
C LEU A 234 0.81 11.95 -25.33
N ALA A 235 0.29 11.39 -24.24
CA ALA A 235 0.09 12.12 -22.99
C ALA A 235 1.40 12.75 -22.48
N ARG A 236 2.51 11.99 -22.44
CA ARG A 236 3.84 12.51 -22.07
C ARG A 236 4.29 13.66 -22.97
N LYS A 237 4.17 13.50 -24.29
CA LYS A 237 4.53 14.54 -25.26
C LYS A 237 3.72 15.82 -25.08
N LEU A 238 2.41 15.71 -24.79
CA LEU A 238 1.56 16.87 -24.54
C LEU A 238 1.92 17.57 -23.24
N ALA A 239 2.15 16.79 -22.17
CA ALA A 239 2.59 17.33 -20.89
C ALA A 239 3.91 18.10 -21.01
N GLU A 240 4.92 17.53 -21.67
CA GLU A 240 6.20 18.20 -21.94
C GLU A 240 6.03 19.51 -22.73
N LYS A 241 5.13 19.55 -23.73
CA LYS A 241 4.84 20.76 -24.51
C LYS A 241 4.23 21.86 -23.65
N ILE A 242 3.29 21.51 -22.79
CA ILE A 242 2.62 22.44 -21.88
C ILE A 242 3.60 22.96 -20.82
N GLU A 243 4.42 22.07 -20.26
CA GLU A 243 5.44 22.42 -19.28
C GLU A 243 6.49 23.39 -19.85
N LYS A 244 6.92 23.19 -21.11
CA LYS A 244 7.82 24.12 -21.82
C LYS A 244 7.25 25.53 -22.00
N LEU A 245 5.93 25.70 -21.97
CA LEU A 245 5.27 27.01 -21.98
C LEU A 245 5.18 27.64 -20.59
N GLY A 246 5.66 26.95 -19.55
CA GLY A 246 5.61 27.37 -18.15
C GLY A 246 4.23 27.19 -17.52
N PHE A 247 3.43 26.24 -18.02
CA PHE A 247 2.13 25.86 -17.45
C PHE A 247 2.19 24.44 -16.87
N ILE A 248 1.26 24.12 -15.96
CA ILE A 248 1.21 22.81 -15.28
C ILE A 248 0.26 21.89 -16.04
N PRO A 249 0.74 20.80 -16.67
CA PRO A 249 -0.13 19.90 -17.42
C PRO A 249 -0.97 18.99 -16.51
N TYR A 250 -2.15 18.61 -16.99
CA TYR A 250 -2.90 17.45 -16.49
C TYR A 250 -3.59 16.74 -17.65
N ILE A 251 -2.96 15.69 -18.18
CA ILE A 251 -3.40 14.99 -19.38
C ILE A 251 -4.20 13.75 -19.00
N THR A 252 -5.47 13.67 -19.39
CA THR A 252 -6.39 12.63 -18.91
C THR A 252 -7.44 12.23 -19.96
N ASN A 253 -8.38 11.35 -19.62
CA ASN A 253 -9.51 11.02 -20.50
C ASN A 253 -10.64 12.03 -20.36
N LYS A 254 -11.53 12.06 -21.36
CA LYS A 254 -12.70 12.96 -21.40
C LYS A 254 -13.60 12.94 -20.15
N ASP A 255 -13.61 11.83 -19.41
CA ASP A 255 -14.49 11.64 -18.24
C ASP A 255 -13.79 12.02 -16.94
N LEU A 256 -12.52 12.45 -16.98
CA LEU A 256 -11.69 12.76 -15.81
C LEU A 256 -11.72 11.61 -14.79
N SER A 257 -11.65 10.37 -15.29
CA SER A 257 -11.90 9.15 -14.51
C SER A 257 -10.69 8.21 -14.49
N ILE A 258 -9.57 8.64 -15.08
CA ILE A 258 -8.26 8.01 -14.93
C ILE A 258 -7.29 8.97 -14.25
N ILE A 259 -6.26 8.43 -13.60
CA ILE A 259 -5.14 9.20 -13.08
C ILE A 259 -4.46 9.89 -14.27
N GLY A 260 -4.56 11.23 -14.31
CA GLY A 260 -3.93 12.04 -15.34
C GLY A 260 -2.41 12.14 -15.16
N LEU A 261 -1.74 12.44 -16.26
CA LEU A 261 -0.30 12.69 -16.29
C LEU A 261 -0.03 14.19 -16.10
N SER A 262 0.81 14.55 -15.14
CA SER A 262 1.26 15.93 -14.92
C SER A 262 2.75 16.07 -15.22
N ASN A 263 3.45 17.04 -14.64
CA ASN A 263 4.93 17.10 -14.66
C ASN A 263 5.58 15.90 -13.95
N PHE A 264 4.79 15.07 -13.28
CA PHE A 264 5.15 13.74 -12.82
C PHE A 264 4.11 12.69 -13.23
N GLU A 265 4.53 11.42 -13.24
CA GLU A 265 3.69 10.25 -13.54
C GLU A 265 3.63 9.35 -12.29
N ILE A 266 2.42 9.03 -11.81
CA ILE A 266 2.25 8.05 -10.74
C ILE A 266 2.65 6.67 -11.26
N PHE A 267 3.52 5.98 -10.51
CA PHE A 267 3.95 4.63 -10.83
C PHE A 267 2.96 3.61 -10.24
N PRO A 268 2.30 2.78 -11.06
CA PRO A 268 1.32 1.82 -10.56
C PRO A 268 2.01 0.70 -9.79
N ARG A 269 1.65 0.53 -8.52
CA ARG A 269 2.13 -0.57 -7.65
C ARG A 269 1.16 -1.72 -7.51
N LYS A 270 -0.10 -1.56 -7.94
CA LYS A 270 -1.09 -2.63 -7.83
C LYS A 270 -0.97 -3.60 -8.99
N VAL A 271 -1.17 -4.88 -8.71
CA VAL A 271 -1.41 -5.94 -9.71
C VAL A 271 -2.79 -6.49 -9.43
N LEU A 272 -3.67 -6.46 -10.43
CA LEU A 272 -5.01 -7.01 -10.30
C LEU A 272 -4.90 -8.54 -10.35
N VAL A 273 -5.25 -9.22 -9.27
CA VAL A 273 -5.20 -10.68 -9.17
C VAL A 273 -6.62 -11.20 -9.18
N ILE A 274 -7.02 -11.80 -10.29
CA ILE A 274 -8.35 -12.36 -10.50
C ILE A 274 -8.32 -13.80 -10.02
N TYR A 275 -9.12 -14.10 -9.00
CA TYR A 275 -9.15 -15.39 -8.34
C TYR A 275 -10.57 -15.96 -8.27
N LYS A 276 -10.66 -17.27 -8.12
CA LYS A 276 -11.91 -17.97 -7.79
C LYS A 276 -11.56 -19.14 -6.90
N THR A 277 -12.20 -19.19 -5.73
CA THR A 277 -12.10 -20.28 -4.77
C THR A 277 -13.49 -20.64 -4.25
N LYS A 278 -13.66 -21.85 -3.73
CA LYS A 278 -14.90 -22.29 -3.05
C LYS A 278 -14.93 -21.83 -1.59
N ASP A 279 -13.75 -21.63 -1.00
CA ASP A 279 -13.57 -21.26 0.40
C ASP A 279 -13.40 -19.74 0.56
N ASP A 280 -12.99 -19.31 1.75
CA ASP A 280 -12.58 -17.92 1.95
C ASP A 280 -11.29 -17.59 1.18
N VAL A 281 -11.15 -16.33 0.74
CA VAL A 281 -9.98 -15.86 -0.01
C VAL A 281 -8.64 -16.12 0.67
N ALA A 282 -8.61 -16.21 2.02
CA ALA A 282 -7.43 -16.60 2.79
C ALA A 282 -6.83 -17.95 2.36
N TYR A 283 -7.65 -18.87 1.84
CA TYR A 283 -7.21 -20.20 1.42
C TYR A 283 -6.91 -20.29 -0.08
N SER A 284 -7.22 -19.26 -0.86
CA SER A 284 -7.01 -19.28 -2.31
C SER A 284 -5.53 -19.32 -2.69
N ASN A 285 -5.19 -20.08 -3.73
CA ASN A 285 -3.81 -20.14 -4.25
C ASN A 285 -3.31 -18.76 -4.72
N ALA A 286 -4.22 -17.93 -5.23
CA ALA A 286 -3.91 -16.56 -5.63
C ALA A 286 -3.41 -15.70 -4.45
N HIS A 287 -4.01 -15.82 -3.27
CA HIS A 287 -3.55 -15.14 -2.07
C HIS A 287 -2.29 -15.79 -1.49
N ARG A 288 -2.31 -17.11 -1.30
CA ARG A 288 -1.24 -17.86 -0.63
C ARG A 288 0.08 -17.86 -1.41
N LEU A 289 0.03 -17.93 -2.75
CA LEU A 289 1.21 -18.23 -3.57
C LEU A 289 1.70 -17.06 -4.44
N ILE A 290 0.84 -16.11 -4.85
CA ILE A 290 1.25 -14.98 -5.71
C ILE A 290 1.51 -13.70 -4.94
N GLN A 291 0.78 -13.47 -3.85
CA GLN A 291 0.85 -12.19 -3.16
C GLN A 291 2.24 -11.94 -2.56
N MET A 292 2.85 -12.93 -1.90
CA MET A 292 4.21 -12.79 -1.34
C MET A 292 5.27 -12.46 -2.42
N PRO A 293 5.33 -13.19 -3.57
CA PRO A 293 6.23 -12.80 -4.66
C PRO A 293 6.03 -11.37 -5.18
N LEU A 294 4.79 -10.89 -5.26
CA LEU A 294 4.50 -9.51 -5.63
C LEU A 294 4.99 -8.52 -4.57
N GLU A 295 4.75 -8.81 -3.28
CA GLU A 295 5.20 -7.98 -2.16
C GLU A 295 6.73 -7.85 -2.12
N TYR A 296 7.44 -8.96 -2.37
CA TYR A 296 8.89 -8.93 -2.51
C TYR A 296 9.36 -8.00 -3.63
N LEU A 297 8.67 -8.00 -4.77
CA LEU A 297 8.96 -7.11 -5.89
C LEU A 297 8.49 -5.66 -5.66
N GLY A 298 7.87 -5.37 -4.51
CA GLY A 298 7.36 -4.05 -4.12
C GLY A 298 5.93 -3.78 -4.58
N TYR A 299 5.26 -4.72 -5.23
CA TYR A 299 3.89 -4.59 -5.73
C TYR A 299 2.86 -5.04 -4.67
N VAL A 300 1.61 -4.63 -4.88
CA VAL A 300 0.45 -4.98 -4.02
C VAL A 300 -0.54 -5.78 -4.85
N ALA A 301 -0.93 -6.96 -4.37
CA ALA A 301 -2.02 -7.73 -4.98
C ALA A 301 -3.37 -7.08 -4.65
N ASP A 302 -4.16 -6.76 -5.67
CA ASP A 302 -5.57 -6.40 -5.52
C ASP A 302 -6.42 -7.59 -5.95
N LEU A 303 -6.85 -8.38 -4.97
CA LEU A 303 -7.59 -9.61 -5.16
C LEU A 303 -9.06 -9.29 -5.52
N LYS A 304 -9.54 -9.81 -6.65
CA LYS A 304 -10.92 -9.66 -7.12
C LYS A 304 -11.45 -10.95 -7.71
N THR A 305 -12.73 -11.24 -7.50
CA THR A 305 -13.43 -12.25 -8.30
C THR A 305 -13.59 -11.78 -9.76
N PRO A 306 -13.85 -12.68 -10.73
CA PRO A 306 -14.13 -12.28 -12.12
C PRO A 306 -15.27 -11.26 -12.24
N LYS A 307 -16.30 -11.39 -11.38
CA LYS A 307 -17.44 -10.46 -11.36
C LYS A 307 -17.00 -9.06 -10.96
N GLU A 308 -16.26 -8.92 -9.87
CA GLU A 308 -15.78 -7.63 -9.38
C GLU A 308 -14.75 -7.01 -10.36
N ALA A 309 -13.83 -7.82 -10.89
CA ALA A 309 -12.86 -7.37 -11.87
C ALA A 309 -13.53 -6.80 -13.14
N MET A 310 -14.59 -7.45 -13.63
CA MET A 310 -15.36 -6.98 -14.78
C MET A 310 -16.12 -5.66 -14.53
N GLN A 311 -16.41 -5.33 -13.27
CA GLN A 311 -17.06 -4.07 -12.88
C GLN A 311 -16.09 -2.89 -12.81
N LEU A 312 -14.77 -3.13 -12.77
CA LEU A 312 -13.77 -2.06 -12.79
C LEU A 312 -13.86 -1.30 -14.11
N LYS A 313 -14.24 -0.02 -14.06
CA LYS A 313 -14.28 0.85 -15.23
C LYS A 313 -12.87 1.09 -15.80
N HIS A 314 -11.89 1.34 -14.94
CA HIS A 314 -10.53 1.73 -15.31
C HIS A 314 -9.46 0.82 -14.67
N THR A 315 -8.53 0.33 -15.48
CA THR A 315 -7.46 -0.59 -15.06
C THR A 315 -6.08 -0.25 -15.64
N ILE A 316 -5.99 0.66 -16.61
CA ILE A 316 -4.76 0.91 -17.40
C ILE A 316 -3.78 1.82 -16.65
N ASP A 317 -4.32 2.72 -15.84
CA ASP A 317 -3.62 3.70 -15.02
C ASP A 317 -3.35 3.17 -13.60
N ARG A 318 -4.21 2.29 -13.09
CA ARG A 318 -4.15 1.79 -11.71
C ARG A 318 -3.24 0.57 -11.51
N TYR A 319 -3.10 -0.29 -12.53
CA TYR A 319 -2.42 -1.57 -12.38
C TYR A 319 -1.20 -1.70 -13.28
N ALA A 320 -0.12 -2.25 -12.72
CA ALA A 320 1.09 -2.60 -13.44
C ALA A 320 0.91 -3.83 -14.35
N GLY A 321 -0.02 -4.71 -13.99
CA GLY A 321 -0.35 -5.93 -14.72
C GLY A 321 -1.54 -6.64 -14.09
N MET A 322 -1.92 -7.77 -14.67
CA MET A 322 -3.03 -8.59 -14.23
C MET A 322 -2.61 -10.07 -14.16
N VAL A 323 -3.01 -10.76 -13.10
CA VAL A 323 -2.88 -12.22 -12.98
C VAL A 323 -4.29 -12.80 -12.96
N VAL A 324 -4.50 -13.90 -13.67
CA VAL A 324 -5.73 -14.70 -13.63
C VAL A 324 -5.32 -16.08 -13.14
N TRP A 325 -5.71 -16.42 -11.91
CA TRP A 325 -5.51 -17.76 -11.35
C TRP A 325 -6.85 -18.26 -10.82
N LEU A 326 -7.50 -19.10 -11.62
CA LEU A 326 -8.80 -19.65 -11.31
C LEU A 326 -8.61 -21.10 -10.87
N GLU A 327 -9.15 -21.51 -9.73
CA GLU A 327 -9.11 -22.92 -9.27
C GLU A 327 -10.09 -23.83 -10.06
N ASN A 328 -10.65 -23.32 -11.18
CA ASN A 328 -11.40 -24.10 -12.15
C ASN A 328 -11.25 -23.52 -13.57
N ASP A 329 -11.63 -24.33 -14.54
CA ASP A 329 -11.44 -24.10 -15.97
C ASP A 329 -12.26 -22.93 -16.52
N ILE A 330 -13.53 -22.82 -16.15
CA ILE A 330 -14.50 -21.94 -16.82
C ILE A 330 -15.22 -21.00 -15.83
N VAL A 331 -15.28 -19.72 -16.20
CA VAL A 331 -16.09 -18.70 -15.52
C VAL A 331 -17.55 -18.82 -15.99
N LYS A 332 -18.52 -18.68 -15.08
CA LYS A 332 -19.97 -18.82 -15.37
C LYS A 332 -20.45 -18.02 -16.59
N ASN A 333 -19.89 -16.84 -16.84
CA ASN A 333 -20.17 -15.99 -18.01
C ASN A 333 -18.90 -15.78 -18.84
N TYR A 334 -18.27 -16.86 -19.28
CA TYR A 334 -16.96 -16.83 -19.90
C TYR A 334 -16.90 -15.97 -21.17
N ASP A 335 -17.96 -15.86 -21.99
CA ASP A 335 -17.97 -14.97 -23.16
C ASP A 335 -17.80 -13.50 -22.77
N LYS A 336 -18.48 -13.07 -21.70
CA LYS A 336 -18.35 -11.71 -21.17
C LYS A 336 -16.96 -11.48 -20.59
N PHE A 337 -16.43 -12.47 -19.88
CA PHE A 337 -15.09 -12.43 -19.31
C PHE A 337 -14.01 -12.38 -20.41
N TYR A 338 -14.14 -13.20 -21.45
CA TYR A 338 -13.27 -13.23 -22.62
C TYR A 338 -13.25 -11.89 -23.37
N ASN A 339 -14.43 -11.33 -23.66
CA ASN A 339 -14.53 -10.01 -24.30
C ASN A 339 -13.90 -8.91 -23.44
N TRP A 340 -14.07 -9.00 -22.12
CA TRP A 340 -13.42 -8.10 -21.19
C TRP A 340 -11.89 -8.25 -21.23
N ILE A 341 -11.35 -9.48 -21.22
CA ILE A 341 -9.92 -9.79 -21.36
C ILE A 341 -9.36 -9.21 -22.67
N LEU A 342 -10.02 -9.45 -23.81
CA LEU A 342 -9.59 -8.88 -25.11
C LEU A 342 -9.54 -7.36 -25.09
N LYS A 343 -10.53 -6.71 -24.45
CA LYS A 343 -10.54 -5.25 -24.27
C LYS A 343 -9.35 -4.78 -23.43
N ARG A 344 -8.98 -5.50 -22.36
CA ARG A 344 -7.80 -5.19 -21.53
C ARG A 344 -6.49 -5.34 -22.31
N ILE A 345 -6.35 -6.41 -23.10
CA ILE A 345 -5.19 -6.62 -23.97
C ILE A 345 -5.08 -5.50 -25.00
N LYS A 346 -6.18 -5.15 -25.69
CA LYS A 346 -6.23 -4.04 -26.66
C LYS A 346 -5.85 -2.70 -26.04
N ASN A 347 -6.19 -2.52 -24.76
CA ASN A 347 -5.87 -1.33 -23.98
C ASN A 347 -4.42 -1.33 -23.44
N GLY A 348 -3.63 -2.39 -23.70
CA GLY A 348 -2.22 -2.48 -23.35
C GLY A 348 -1.91 -3.13 -21.99
N ASN A 349 -2.92 -3.61 -21.25
CA ASN A 349 -2.69 -4.34 -20.01
C ASN A 349 -1.97 -5.67 -20.30
N LYS A 350 -1.01 -6.02 -19.44
CA LYS A 350 -0.31 -7.31 -19.49
C LYS A 350 -1.00 -8.32 -18.58
N ILE A 351 -1.30 -9.51 -19.10
CA ILE A 351 -2.12 -10.52 -18.41
C ILE A 351 -1.38 -11.85 -18.34
N LEU A 352 -1.17 -12.37 -17.13
CA LEU A 352 -0.64 -13.71 -16.91
C LEU A 352 -1.77 -14.65 -16.51
N PHE A 353 -2.01 -15.69 -17.30
CA PHE A 353 -2.90 -16.79 -16.93
C PHE A 353 -2.12 -17.88 -16.22
N LEU A 354 -2.62 -18.34 -15.08
CA LEU A 354 -2.05 -19.41 -14.28
C LEU A 354 -3.12 -20.49 -14.13
N GLY A 355 -2.80 -21.69 -14.61
CA GLY A 355 -3.71 -22.83 -14.60
C GLY A 355 -4.60 -22.80 -15.82
N TYR A 356 -5.66 -22.01 -15.71
CA TYR A 356 -6.75 -21.94 -16.68
C TYR A 356 -6.97 -20.52 -17.22
N PHE A 357 -7.47 -20.43 -18.46
CA PHE A 357 -7.82 -19.15 -19.08
C PHE A 357 -9.14 -18.54 -18.53
N GLY A 358 -10.04 -19.37 -17.99
CA GLY A 358 -11.38 -18.94 -17.56
C GLY A 358 -12.43 -18.94 -18.68
N PHE A 359 -12.07 -19.42 -19.87
CA PHE A 359 -12.93 -19.63 -21.04
C PHE A 359 -12.44 -20.85 -21.83
N PRO A 360 -13.28 -21.47 -22.69
CA PRO A 360 -12.93 -22.70 -23.38
C PRO A 360 -11.65 -22.59 -24.22
N GLU A 361 -10.78 -23.59 -24.14
CA GLU A 361 -9.49 -23.67 -24.86
C GLU A 361 -9.65 -24.14 -26.31
N THR A 362 -10.63 -23.57 -27.01
CA THR A 362 -10.91 -23.89 -28.42
C THR A 362 -10.27 -22.87 -29.36
N GLN A 363 -10.14 -23.24 -30.63
CA GLN A 363 -9.58 -22.37 -31.67
C GLN A 363 -10.30 -21.01 -31.77
N ARG A 364 -11.61 -20.95 -31.45
CA ARG A 364 -12.41 -19.70 -31.43
C ARG A 364 -11.85 -18.66 -30.43
N TYR A 365 -11.47 -19.10 -29.23
CA TYR A 365 -10.99 -18.19 -28.17
C TYR A 365 -9.48 -17.98 -28.20
N LEU A 366 -8.73 -18.98 -28.65
CA LEU A 366 -7.26 -18.94 -28.64
C LEU A 366 -6.66 -18.20 -29.84
N LYS A 367 -7.29 -18.27 -31.03
CA LYS A 367 -6.77 -17.61 -32.25
C LYS A 367 -6.59 -16.10 -32.09
N PRO A 368 -7.54 -15.33 -31.50
CA PRO A 368 -7.34 -13.89 -31.28
C PRO A 368 -6.22 -13.55 -30.30
N LEU A 369 -5.79 -14.51 -29.46
CA LEU A 369 -4.64 -14.38 -28.57
C LEU A 369 -3.32 -14.78 -29.26
N GLY A 370 -3.35 -15.16 -30.55
CA GLY A 370 -2.18 -15.64 -31.28
C GLY A 370 -1.77 -17.07 -30.90
N LEU A 371 -2.72 -17.84 -30.38
CA LEU A 371 -2.55 -19.23 -29.96
C LEU A 371 -3.37 -20.15 -30.87
N THR A 372 -2.92 -21.40 -31.01
CA THR A 372 -3.65 -22.46 -31.70
C THR A 372 -3.83 -23.64 -30.77
N ALA A 373 -4.96 -24.33 -30.87
CA ALA A 373 -5.21 -25.58 -30.16
C ALA A 373 -5.46 -26.72 -31.13
N GLU A 374 -4.92 -27.89 -30.83
CA GLU A 374 -5.23 -29.15 -31.49
C GLU A 374 -5.53 -30.22 -30.45
N ASN A 375 -6.37 -31.20 -30.80
CA ASN A 375 -6.67 -32.29 -29.88
C ASN A 375 -5.44 -33.20 -29.70
N ASN A 376 -5.22 -33.65 -28.48
CA ASN A 376 -4.20 -34.64 -28.17
C ASN A 376 -4.60 -36.02 -28.72
N LYS A 377 -3.76 -36.58 -29.61
CA LYS A 377 -3.93 -37.92 -30.20
C LYS A 377 -3.14 -38.99 -29.44
N ALA A 378 -2.29 -38.61 -28.50
CA ALA A 378 -1.54 -39.53 -27.67
C ALA A 378 -2.35 -39.96 -26.45
N GLY A 379 -2.04 -41.13 -25.89
CA GLY A 379 -2.65 -41.57 -24.63
C GLY A 379 -2.36 -40.59 -23.50
N PHE A 380 -3.28 -40.45 -22.55
CA PHE A 380 -3.21 -39.49 -21.45
C PHE A 380 -1.89 -39.58 -20.65
N PHE A 381 -1.46 -40.82 -20.35
CA PHE A 381 -0.22 -41.12 -19.61
C PHE A 381 1.02 -41.29 -20.50
N SER A 382 0.93 -40.93 -21.78
CA SER A 382 2.09 -41.04 -22.67
C SER A 382 3.21 -40.10 -22.24
N LYS A 383 4.45 -40.58 -22.37
CA LYS A 383 5.63 -39.82 -21.97
C LYS A 383 5.97 -38.77 -23.03
N ASN A 384 5.95 -37.51 -22.61
CA ASN A 384 6.40 -36.35 -23.36
C ASN A 384 7.92 -36.24 -23.37
N LYS A 385 8.47 -35.80 -24.50
CA LYS A 385 9.88 -35.43 -24.67
C LYS A 385 10.03 -33.92 -24.52
N VAL A 386 10.99 -33.48 -23.71
CA VAL A 386 11.38 -32.07 -23.63
C VAL A 386 12.16 -31.70 -24.89
N ILE A 387 11.67 -30.72 -25.63
CA ILE A 387 12.36 -30.14 -26.79
C ILE A 387 13.14 -28.89 -26.36
N PHE A 388 12.56 -28.08 -25.48
CA PHE A 388 13.19 -26.88 -24.94
C PHE A 388 12.68 -26.58 -23.53
N GLN A 389 13.56 -26.09 -22.65
CA GLN A 389 13.24 -25.65 -21.29
C GLN A 389 14.08 -24.41 -20.92
N ASP A 390 13.42 -23.30 -20.58
CA ASP A 390 14.07 -22.08 -20.04
C ASP A 390 14.52 -22.31 -18.60
N LYS A 391 15.60 -21.63 -18.19
CA LYS A 391 16.20 -21.75 -16.84
C LYS A 391 15.27 -21.44 -15.67
N ILE A 392 14.13 -20.80 -15.91
CA ILE A 392 13.15 -20.52 -14.86
C ILE A 392 12.17 -21.66 -14.62
N VAL A 393 12.14 -22.68 -15.50
CA VAL A 393 11.28 -23.86 -15.39
C VAL A 393 12.08 -24.98 -14.71
N GLY A 394 11.46 -25.67 -13.74
CA GLY A 394 12.14 -26.64 -12.88
C GLY A 394 12.66 -26.01 -11.59
N PHE A 395 11.94 -25.03 -11.02
CA PHE A 395 12.40 -24.22 -9.89
C PHE A 395 12.42 -24.99 -8.56
N GLU A 396 11.28 -25.51 -8.10
CA GLU A 396 11.19 -26.38 -6.91
C GLU A 396 10.87 -27.83 -7.29
N GLU A 397 10.21 -28.03 -8.43
CA GLU A 397 9.91 -29.35 -8.99
C GLU A 397 10.05 -29.36 -10.52
N LYS A 398 10.43 -30.52 -11.07
CA LYS A 398 10.55 -30.69 -12.52
C LYS A 398 9.16 -30.74 -13.17
N PRO A 399 9.00 -30.25 -14.42
CA PRO A 399 7.72 -30.40 -15.13
C PRO A 399 7.38 -31.89 -15.31
N PRO A 400 6.13 -32.32 -15.04
CA PRO A 400 5.74 -33.71 -15.25
C PRO A 400 5.78 -34.04 -16.74
N LEU A 401 6.36 -35.20 -17.08
CA LEU A 401 6.49 -35.65 -18.47
C LEU A 401 5.48 -36.75 -18.84
N ASN A 402 4.78 -37.33 -17.88
CA ASN A 402 3.81 -38.40 -18.07
C ASN A 402 2.36 -37.91 -18.12
N ILE A 403 2.15 -36.59 -18.25
CA ILE A 403 0.82 -35.99 -18.30
C ILE A 403 0.75 -35.15 -19.58
N THR A 404 -0.25 -35.42 -20.40
CA THR A 404 -0.51 -34.64 -21.62
C THR A 404 -1.92 -34.06 -21.57
N PRO A 405 -2.09 -32.73 -21.69
CA PRO A 405 -3.42 -32.12 -21.68
C PRO A 405 -4.23 -32.55 -22.90
N ASP A 406 -5.56 -32.50 -22.80
CA ASP A 406 -6.45 -32.86 -23.92
C ASP A 406 -6.34 -31.87 -25.09
N SER A 407 -6.15 -30.59 -24.78
CA SER A 407 -5.90 -29.51 -25.73
C SER A 407 -4.41 -29.18 -25.78
N LEU A 408 -3.78 -29.40 -26.93
CA LEU A 408 -2.38 -29.07 -27.17
C LEU A 408 -2.27 -27.64 -27.70
N ILE A 409 -1.85 -26.73 -26.84
CA ILE A 409 -1.73 -25.30 -27.17
C ILE A 409 -0.34 -24.99 -27.71
N LYS A 410 -0.28 -24.28 -28.85
CA LYS A 410 0.95 -23.72 -29.44
C LYS A 410 0.83 -22.20 -29.57
N THR A 411 1.97 -21.51 -29.51
CA THR A 411 2.03 -20.08 -29.83
C THR A 411 2.70 -19.84 -31.18
N ASN A 412 2.12 -18.94 -31.98
CA ASN A 412 2.75 -18.44 -33.21
C ASN A 412 3.44 -17.08 -32.97
N LYS A 413 3.11 -16.42 -31.86
CA LYS A 413 3.58 -15.09 -31.47
C LYS A 413 3.86 -15.07 -29.98
N GLY A 414 5.01 -15.60 -29.59
CA GLY A 414 5.44 -15.69 -28.20
C GLY A 414 6.79 -16.37 -28.08
N LYS A 415 7.35 -16.34 -26.87
CA LYS A 415 8.53 -17.11 -26.48
C LYS A 415 8.09 -18.24 -25.55
N PRO A 416 8.00 -19.48 -26.03
CA PRO A 416 7.84 -20.64 -25.18
C PRO A 416 8.98 -20.72 -24.16
N LEU A 417 8.63 -21.03 -22.92
CA LEU A 417 9.55 -21.34 -21.83
C LEU A 417 9.68 -22.85 -21.62
N LEU A 418 8.70 -23.62 -22.09
CA LEU A 418 8.73 -25.07 -22.13
C LEU A 418 8.10 -25.51 -23.45
N ILE A 419 8.80 -26.36 -24.20
CA ILE A 419 8.31 -27.01 -25.42
C ILE A 419 8.39 -28.52 -25.19
N LEU A 420 7.25 -29.18 -25.30
CA LEU A 420 7.13 -30.63 -25.15
C LEU A 420 6.62 -31.25 -26.45
N LYS A 421 6.94 -32.52 -26.66
CA LYS A 421 6.45 -33.31 -27.78
C LYS A 421 5.91 -34.64 -27.27
N ASN A 422 4.65 -34.96 -27.59
CA ASN A 422 4.00 -36.20 -27.16
C ASN A 422 4.45 -37.41 -27.99
N SER A 423 3.98 -38.61 -27.61
CA SER A 423 4.33 -39.87 -28.29
C SER A 423 3.79 -40.00 -29.72
N LYS A 424 2.85 -39.13 -30.14
CA LYS A 424 2.35 -39.03 -31.51
C LYS A 424 3.01 -37.88 -32.29
N ASN A 425 4.16 -37.42 -31.82
CA ASN A 425 4.94 -36.33 -32.41
C ASN A 425 4.24 -34.96 -32.45
N GLN A 426 3.19 -34.75 -31.66
CA GLN A 426 2.56 -33.44 -31.53
C GLN A 426 3.31 -32.60 -30.51
N GLU A 427 3.83 -31.45 -30.97
CA GLU A 427 4.46 -30.46 -30.11
C GLU A 427 3.42 -29.62 -29.36
N PHE A 428 3.72 -29.08 -28.18
CA PHE A 428 2.91 -28.09 -27.49
C PHE A 428 3.74 -27.24 -26.53
N HIS A 429 3.23 -26.06 -26.19
CA HIS A 429 3.92 -25.01 -25.43
C HIS A 429 3.17 -24.71 -24.13
N PRO A 430 3.33 -25.50 -23.06
CA PRO A 430 2.55 -25.34 -21.83
C PRO A 430 2.90 -24.09 -21.01
N ILE A 431 4.07 -23.49 -21.24
CA ILE A 431 4.52 -22.29 -20.53
C ILE A 431 5.05 -21.31 -21.57
N THR A 432 4.43 -20.13 -21.70
CA THR A 432 4.77 -19.18 -22.76
C THR A 432 4.62 -17.73 -22.32
N ILE A 433 5.57 -16.88 -22.74
CA ILE A 433 5.44 -15.42 -22.67
C ILE A 433 5.00 -14.90 -24.03
N THR A 434 3.88 -14.17 -24.07
CA THR A 434 3.28 -13.61 -25.31
C THR A 434 3.37 -12.08 -25.29
N PRO A 435 3.18 -11.37 -26.41
CA PRO A 435 3.14 -9.90 -26.43
C PRO A 435 2.13 -9.27 -25.46
N TRP A 436 1.02 -9.96 -25.20
CA TRP A 436 -0.03 -9.51 -24.28
C TRP A 436 0.20 -9.94 -22.83
N GLY A 437 1.18 -10.80 -22.54
CA GLY A 437 1.38 -11.30 -21.17
C GLY A 437 2.10 -12.62 -21.14
N GLY A 438 1.40 -13.66 -20.72
CA GLY A 438 1.84 -15.05 -20.79
C GLY A 438 0.79 -16.00 -20.23
N TYR A 439 1.05 -17.29 -20.33
CA TYR A 439 0.23 -18.32 -19.68
C TYR A 439 1.10 -19.48 -19.19
N VAL A 440 0.61 -20.16 -18.16
CA VAL A 440 1.13 -21.42 -17.63
C VAL A 440 -0.07 -22.36 -17.47
N LEU A 441 -0.06 -23.51 -18.14
CA LEU A 441 -1.13 -24.50 -18.02
C LEU A 441 -1.06 -25.23 -16.67
N GLU A 442 -2.22 -25.63 -16.15
CA GLU A 442 -2.39 -26.21 -14.79
C GLU A 442 -1.40 -27.33 -14.46
N GLN A 443 -1.23 -28.29 -15.37
CA GLN A 443 -0.35 -29.45 -15.15
C GLN A 443 1.14 -29.08 -15.06
N TYR A 444 1.50 -27.86 -15.43
CA TYR A 444 2.87 -27.36 -15.50
C TYR A 444 3.09 -26.13 -14.60
N LEU A 445 2.12 -25.81 -13.74
CA LEU A 445 2.16 -24.69 -12.82
C LEU A 445 2.77 -25.09 -11.48
N THR A 446 2.15 -26.05 -10.79
CA THR A 446 2.56 -26.54 -9.48
C THR A 446 2.42 -28.05 -9.39
N VAL A 447 3.11 -28.64 -8.41
CA VAL A 447 2.93 -30.04 -8.02
C VAL A 447 2.55 -30.09 -6.54
N ASP A 448 1.44 -30.75 -6.24
CA ASP A 448 0.96 -30.93 -4.88
C ASP A 448 1.52 -32.25 -4.31
N VAL A 449 2.18 -32.16 -3.16
CA VAL A 449 2.78 -33.29 -2.45
C VAL A 449 2.31 -33.24 -1.00
N GLY A 450 1.20 -33.92 -0.71
CA GLY A 450 0.52 -33.82 0.58
C GLY A 450 -0.05 -32.42 0.79
N ASP A 451 0.40 -31.74 1.83
CA ASP A 451 0.05 -30.35 2.17
C ASP A 451 1.02 -29.30 1.57
N ILE A 452 2.06 -29.74 0.86
CA ILE A 452 3.06 -28.88 0.23
C ILE A 452 2.74 -28.67 -1.25
N ILE A 453 2.78 -27.41 -1.69
CA ILE A 453 2.68 -27.04 -3.10
C ILE A 453 4.07 -26.62 -3.60
N LYS A 454 4.56 -27.23 -4.68
CA LYS A 454 5.88 -26.89 -5.26
C LYS A 454 5.72 -26.17 -6.59
N TRP A 455 6.47 -25.10 -6.78
CA TRP A 455 6.50 -24.33 -8.03
C TRP A 455 7.31 -25.00 -9.12
N ILE A 456 6.73 -25.14 -10.31
CA ILE A 456 7.47 -25.55 -11.51
C ILE A 456 8.21 -24.34 -12.12
N PRO A 457 7.54 -23.24 -12.54
CA PRO A 457 8.23 -22.02 -12.93
C PRO A 457 8.58 -21.15 -11.70
N ASN A 458 9.75 -20.50 -11.72
CA ASN A 458 10.11 -19.52 -10.69
C ASN A 458 9.09 -18.35 -10.70
N PRO A 459 8.32 -18.13 -9.61
CA PRO A 459 7.21 -17.19 -9.63
C PRO A 459 7.68 -15.73 -9.77
N PHE A 460 8.83 -15.37 -9.19
CA PHE A 460 9.37 -14.01 -9.29
C PHE A 460 9.77 -13.64 -10.73
N GLU A 461 10.46 -14.54 -11.43
CA GLU A 461 10.86 -14.33 -12.82
C GLU A 461 9.66 -14.36 -13.77
N LEU A 462 8.72 -15.29 -13.53
CA LEU A 462 7.49 -15.39 -14.32
C LEU A 462 6.67 -14.10 -14.25
N LEU A 463 6.43 -13.57 -13.04
CA LEU A 463 5.71 -12.31 -12.83
C LEU A 463 6.42 -11.15 -13.52
N LYS A 464 7.73 -10.99 -13.30
CA LYS A 464 8.52 -9.91 -13.92
C LYS A 464 8.44 -9.93 -15.44
N ARG A 465 8.68 -11.10 -16.06
CA ARG A 465 8.77 -11.22 -17.52
C ARG A 465 7.39 -11.14 -18.19
N SER A 466 6.39 -11.84 -17.66
CA SER A 466 5.05 -11.89 -18.24
C SER A 466 4.31 -10.55 -18.10
N LEU A 467 4.42 -9.88 -16.95
CA LEU A 467 3.74 -8.60 -16.73
C LEU A 467 4.58 -7.38 -17.13
N ARG A 468 5.87 -7.58 -17.49
CA ARG A 468 6.86 -6.51 -17.70
C ARG A 468 6.96 -5.56 -16.51
N LEU A 469 6.98 -6.13 -15.30
CA LEU A 469 7.15 -5.36 -14.08
C LEU A 469 8.52 -4.68 -14.11
N LYS A 470 8.53 -3.37 -13.88
CA LYS A 470 9.76 -2.56 -13.91
C LYS A 470 10.33 -2.46 -12.51
N PRO A 471 11.67 -2.47 -12.33
CA PRO A 471 12.26 -2.14 -11.05
C PRO A 471 12.01 -0.66 -10.71
N PHE A 472 11.86 -0.38 -9.42
CA PHE A 472 11.64 0.95 -8.84
C PHE A 472 12.11 0.92 -7.38
N PRO A 473 12.26 2.06 -6.69
CA PRO A 473 12.56 2.08 -5.25
C PRO A 473 11.34 1.58 -4.45
N ALA A 474 11.30 0.27 -4.24
CA ALA A 474 10.19 -0.45 -3.64
C ALA A 474 10.18 -0.27 -2.12
N PRO A 475 9.05 0.12 -1.50
CA PRO A 475 8.89 0.05 -0.04
C PRO A 475 9.22 -1.34 0.51
N ASP A 476 9.93 -1.41 1.64
CA ASP A 476 10.27 -2.68 2.29
C ASP A 476 9.93 -2.64 3.79
N PHE A 477 9.20 -3.66 4.26
CA PHE A 477 8.80 -3.78 5.67
C PHE A 477 9.68 -4.75 6.48
N THR A 478 10.60 -5.48 5.83
CA THR A 478 11.45 -6.52 6.46
C THR A 478 12.73 -5.95 7.07
N THR A 479 13.13 -4.74 6.62
CA THR A 479 14.39 -4.10 6.96
C THR A 479 14.14 -2.66 7.40
N GLU A 480 14.85 -2.21 8.44
CA GLU A 480 14.94 -0.79 8.79
C GLU A 480 16.39 -0.43 9.11
N ASN A 481 16.85 0.69 8.56
CA ASN A 481 18.23 1.17 8.73
C ASN A 481 19.30 0.09 8.45
N GLY A 482 19.09 -0.69 7.38
CA GLY A 482 19.99 -1.75 6.95
C GLY A 482 20.08 -2.97 7.88
N MET A 483 19.24 -3.06 8.92
CA MET A 483 19.13 -4.22 9.82
C MET A 483 17.78 -4.91 9.64
N ARG A 484 17.74 -6.24 9.86
CA ARG A 484 16.48 -7.00 9.75
C ARG A 484 15.57 -6.62 10.93
N VAL A 485 14.30 -6.39 10.64
CA VAL A 485 13.30 -6.12 11.68
C VAL A 485 13.17 -7.34 12.59
N LEU A 486 13.15 -7.13 13.90
CA LEU A 486 12.84 -8.14 14.91
C LEU A 486 11.67 -7.67 15.76
N PHE A 487 10.64 -8.49 15.91
CA PHE A 487 9.61 -8.32 16.92
C PHE A 487 9.26 -9.68 17.54
N SER A 488 8.50 -9.66 18.62
CA SER A 488 8.09 -10.87 19.33
C SER A 488 6.73 -10.65 19.96
N HIS A 489 5.90 -11.68 19.95
CA HIS A 489 4.59 -11.61 20.55
C HIS A 489 4.12 -12.95 21.15
N ILE A 490 3.21 -12.84 22.11
CA ILE A 490 2.66 -13.97 22.86
C ILE A 490 1.14 -13.98 22.72
N ASP A 491 0.61 -15.10 22.24
CA ASP A 491 -0.82 -15.38 22.25
C ASP A 491 -1.28 -15.88 23.63
N GLY A 492 -2.54 -15.56 23.97
CA GLY A 492 -3.04 -15.68 25.33
C GLY A 492 -3.19 -17.11 25.86
N ASP A 493 -3.07 -18.11 24.99
CA ASP A 493 -3.38 -19.51 25.24
C ASP A 493 -2.52 -20.13 26.33
N GLY A 494 -3.19 -20.84 27.25
CA GLY A 494 -2.53 -21.58 28.31
C GLY A 494 -1.89 -20.69 29.38
N SER A 495 -2.35 -19.43 29.50
CA SER A 495 -1.83 -18.47 30.48
C SER A 495 -1.82 -19.01 31.91
N VAL A 496 -2.91 -19.69 32.30
CA VAL A 496 -3.12 -20.31 33.62
C VAL A 496 -2.79 -21.81 33.67
N SER A 497 -2.22 -22.38 32.60
CA SER A 497 -1.74 -23.77 32.62
C SER A 497 -0.64 -23.95 33.66
N LEU A 498 -0.55 -25.13 34.29
CA LEU A 498 0.45 -25.38 35.32
C LEU A 498 1.80 -25.77 34.72
N CYS A 499 2.87 -25.24 35.31
CA CYS A 499 4.23 -25.67 35.03
C CYS A 499 4.47 -27.10 35.56
N GLU A 500 4.79 -28.04 34.67
CA GLU A 500 4.91 -29.46 35.02
C GLU A 500 6.25 -29.80 35.69
N PHE A 501 7.28 -28.98 35.47
CA PHE A 501 8.62 -29.18 36.04
C PHE A 501 8.89 -28.27 37.24
N CYS A 502 7.96 -27.39 37.59
CA CYS A 502 8.13 -26.48 38.72
C CYS A 502 7.73 -27.19 40.02
N PRO A 503 8.57 -27.14 41.08
CA PRO A 503 8.21 -27.71 42.38
C PRO A 503 6.95 -27.07 42.97
N THR A 504 6.71 -25.80 42.63
CA THR A 504 5.53 -25.02 43.00
C THR A 504 4.50 -25.03 41.86
N LYS A 505 3.19 -25.06 42.16
CA LYS A 505 2.07 -24.91 41.20
C LYS A 505 2.02 -23.51 40.55
N LYS A 506 3.08 -23.12 39.85
CA LYS A 506 3.19 -21.89 39.08
C LYS A 506 2.40 -22.00 37.79
N PHE A 507 1.77 -20.90 37.39
CA PHE A 507 1.19 -20.78 36.07
C PHE A 507 2.28 -20.60 35.01
N ALA A 508 2.02 -21.02 33.78
CA ALA A 508 2.92 -20.89 32.66
C ALA A 508 3.27 -19.42 32.41
N MET A 509 2.32 -18.50 32.57
CA MET A 509 2.61 -17.06 32.49
C MET A 509 3.58 -16.54 33.57
N GLU A 510 3.66 -17.17 34.75
CA GLU A 510 4.67 -16.82 35.75
C GLU A 510 6.06 -17.23 35.27
N VAL A 511 6.17 -18.44 34.70
CA VAL A 511 7.41 -18.96 34.12
C VAL A 511 7.87 -18.07 32.97
N ILE A 512 7.00 -17.75 32.02
CA ILE A 512 7.31 -16.87 30.89
C ILE A 512 7.71 -15.46 31.36
N ARG A 513 7.00 -14.89 32.34
CA ARG A 513 7.37 -13.59 32.94
C ARG A 513 8.80 -13.62 33.46
N ASP A 514 9.16 -14.64 34.22
CA ASP A 514 10.42 -14.68 34.96
C ASP A 514 11.59 -15.12 34.09
N GLU A 515 11.38 -16.08 33.19
CA GLU A 515 12.43 -16.70 32.38
C GLU A 515 12.60 -16.08 31.00
N ILE A 516 11.59 -15.36 30.49
CA ILE A 516 11.63 -14.72 29.17
C ILE A 516 11.49 -13.21 29.28
N LEU A 517 10.34 -12.69 29.74
CA LEU A 517 10.04 -11.25 29.69
C LEU A 517 11.00 -10.41 30.54
N LYS A 518 11.40 -10.91 31.72
CA LYS A 518 12.38 -10.25 32.58
C LYS A 518 13.82 -10.39 32.06
N LYS A 519 14.13 -11.42 31.28
CA LYS A 519 15.50 -11.72 30.80
C LYS A 519 15.82 -11.03 29.47
N TYR A 520 14.90 -11.08 28.51
CA TYR A 520 15.09 -10.49 27.18
C TYR A 520 14.52 -9.07 27.11
N LYS A 521 15.42 -8.08 27.17
CA LYS A 521 15.08 -6.65 27.19
C LYS A 521 14.83 -6.08 25.78
N ILE A 522 13.92 -6.69 25.04
CA ILE A 522 13.36 -6.15 23.79
C ILE A 522 11.84 -6.00 23.93
N PRO A 523 11.17 -5.20 23.07
CA PRO A 523 9.71 -5.13 23.07
C PRO A 523 9.10 -6.50 22.77
N ILE A 524 8.18 -6.94 23.62
CA ILE A 524 7.41 -8.18 23.44
C ILE A 524 5.94 -7.81 23.62
N GLY A 525 5.13 -8.11 22.60
CA GLY A 525 3.69 -7.94 22.69
C GLY A 525 3.07 -9.11 23.46
N VAL A 526 2.23 -8.84 24.46
CA VAL A 526 1.64 -9.90 25.29
C VAL A 526 0.14 -9.74 25.31
N SER A 527 -0.57 -10.76 24.82
CA SER A 527 -2.02 -10.81 24.84
C SER A 527 -2.54 -11.76 25.92
N PHE A 528 -3.78 -11.57 26.35
CA PHE A 528 -4.49 -12.52 27.20
C PHE A 528 -5.86 -12.80 26.61
N ILE A 529 -6.32 -14.04 26.78
CA ILE A 529 -7.73 -14.38 26.64
C ILE A 529 -8.42 -13.87 27.90
N GLU A 530 -9.30 -12.88 27.77
CA GLU A 530 -9.90 -12.25 28.95
C GLU A 530 -10.68 -13.27 29.80
N ALA A 531 -11.40 -14.21 29.17
CA ALA A 531 -12.14 -15.23 29.89
C ALA A 531 -11.26 -16.27 30.60
N GLU A 532 -9.97 -16.42 30.30
CA GLU A 532 -9.13 -17.34 31.08
C GLU A 532 -8.74 -16.75 32.44
N ILE A 533 -8.61 -15.42 32.53
CA ILE A 533 -8.04 -14.75 33.70
C ILE A 533 -9.08 -14.04 34.57
N MET A 534 -10.23 -13.65 34.02
CA MET A 534 -11.26 -12.88 34.72
C MET A 534 -12.21 -13.75 35.55
N PRO A 535 -12.83 -13.22 36.62
CA PRO A 535 -13.63 -14.02 37.56
C PRO A 535 -14.96 -14.48 36.97
N TYR A 536 -15.41 -13.87 35.87
CA TYR A 536 -16.59 -14.28 35.09
C TYR A 536 -16.24 -15.21 33.93
N GLY A 537 -15.01 -15.74 33.93
CA GLY A 537 -14.45 -16.54 32.86
C GLY A 537 -14.53 -18.04 33.07
N VAL A 538 -13.61 -18.76 32.42
CA VAL A 538 -13.49 -20.22 32.42
C VAL A 538 -12.96 -20.75 33.76
N TYR A 539 -12.05 -20.00 34.41
CA TYR A 539 -11.35 -20.44 35.63
C TYR A 539 -11.50 -19.46 36.81
N PRO A 540 -12.71 -19.23 37.33
CA PRO A 540 -12.94 -18.29 38.44
C PRO A 540 -12.08 -18.56 39.67
N GLN A 541 -11.79 -19.84 39.97
CA GLN A 541 -10.96 -20.27 41.09
C GLN A 541 -9.50 -19.79 40.99
N TYR A 542 -9.00 -19.55 39.78
CA TYR A 542 -7.62 -19.08 39.55
C TYR A 542 -7.53 -17.57 39.32
N SER A 543 -8.67 -16.90 39.13
CA SER A 543 -8.73 -15.52 38.64
C SER A 543 -7.98 -14.51 39.52
N LYS A 544 -8.09 -14.60 40.86
CA LYS A 544 -7.40 -13.66 41.76
C LYS A 544 -5.89 -13.66 41.52
N LYS A 545 -5.27 -14.84 41.50
CA LYS A 545 -3.84 -15.01 41.22
C LYS A 545 -3.53 -14.65 39.76
N ALA A 546 -4.39 -15.04 38.82
CA ALA A 546 -4.16 -14.77 37.40
C ALA A 546 -4.12 -13.27 37.08
N ILE A 547 -5.05 -12.50 37.64
CA ILE A 547 -5.11 -11.04 37.51
C ILE A 547 -3.86 -10.38 38.09
N GLU A 548 -3.40 -10.83 39.27
CA GLU A 548 -2.18 -10.30 39.90
C GLU A 548 -0.96 -10.51 39.00
N VAL A 549 -0.79 -11.71 38.46
CA VAL A 549 0.33 -12.04 37.57
C VAL A 549 0.21 -11.27 36.24
N ALA A 550 -0.97 -11.19 35.64
CA ALA A 550 -1.21 -10.42 34.41
C ALA A 550 -0.87 -8.92 34.59
N LYS A 551 -1.27 -8.31 35.71
CA LYS A 551 -0.86 -6.95 36.08
C LYS A 551 0.66 -6.82 36.18
N SER A 552 1.32 -7.79 36.82
CA SER A 552 2.79 -7.78 36.95
C SER A 552 3.50 -7.89 35.59
N ILE A 553 2.90 -8.60 34.63
CA ILE A 553 3.41 -8.72 33.25
C ILE A 553 3.22 -7.39 32.50
N TYR A 554 2.02 -6.82 32.52
CA TYR A 554 1.73 -5.54 31.85
C TYR A 554 2.52 -4.36 32.44
N ALA A 555 2.94 -4.45 33.70
CA ALA A 555 3.81 -3.46 34.33
C ALA A 555 5.24 -3.43 33.77
N LEU A 556 5.76 -4.50 33.15
CA LEU A 556 7.13 -4.57 32.64
C LEU A 556 7.35 -3.58 31.48
N ASP A 557 8.38 -2.73 31.52
CA ASP A 557 8.62 -1.68 30.50
C ASP A 557 8.73 -2.18 29.06
N ASN A 558 9.24 -3.40 28.88
CA ASN A 558 9.41 -4.03 27.58
C ASN A 558 8.16 -4.78 27.08
N VAL A 559 7.07 -4.81 27.84
CA VAL A 559 5.80 -5.43 27.42
C VAL A 559 4.85 -4.42 26.77
N GLU A 560 4.38 -4.76 25.57
CA GLU A 560 3.29 -4.08 24.87
C GLU A 560 1.98 -4.88 25.06
N PRO A 561 0.98 -4.34 25.78
CA PRO A 561 -0.22 -5.10 26.12
C PRO A 561 -1.18 -5.24 24.92
N ALA A 562 -1.69 -6.45 24.69
CA ALA A 562 -2.60 -6.82 23.62
C ALA A 562 -3.81 -7.61 24.15
N SER A 563 -4.85 -7.78 23.33
CA SER A 563 -6.01 -8.65 23.61
C SER A 563 -5.95 -9.88 22.72
N HIS A 564 -6.18 -11.07 23.29
CA HIS A 564 -6.43 -12.29 22.53
C HIS A 564 -7.91 -12.65 22.58
N THR A 565 -8.74 -11.61 22.48
CA THR A 565 -10.21 -11.65 22.50
C THR A 565 -10.80 -11.97 23.88
N PHE A 566 -12.13 -12.08 23.96
CA PHE A 566 -12.78 -12.48 25.19
C PHE A 566 -12.85 -14.00 25.33
N SER A 567 -13.47 -14.66 24.35
CA SER A 567 -13.82 -16.08 24.45
C SER A 567 -12.92 -17.01 23.66
N HIS A 568 -11.92 -16.48 22.97
CA HIS A 568 -11.08 -17.20 22.01
C HIS A 568 -11.93 -17.89 20.93
N PRO A 569 -12.54 -17.13 20.01
CA PRO A 569 -13.16 -17.73 18.84
C PRO A 569 -12.19 -18.63 18.06
N PHE A 570 -12.56 -19.90 17.88
CA PHE A 570 -11.79 -20.88 17.11
C PHE A 570 -12.04 -20.78 15.61
N LYS A 571 -13.27 -20.37 15.21
CA LYS A 571 -13.73 -20.32 13.81
C LYS A 571 -14.43 -19.01 13.51
N TRP A 572 -13.68 -17.97 13.14
CA TRP A 572 -14.19 -16.60 13.05
C TRP A 572 -15.31 -16.42 12.02
N MET A 573 -15.18 -17.05 10.85
CA MET A 573 -16.17 -16.96 9.79
C MET A 573 -17.50 -17.63 10.18
N GLU A 574 -17.43 -18.76 10.89
CA GLU A 574 -18.61 -19.54 11.28
C GLU A 574 -19.31 -18.94 12.51
N ILE A 575 -18.56 -18.62 13.57
CA ILE A 575 -19.14 -18.03 14.79
C ILE A 575 -19.83 -16.69 14.51
N SER A 576 -19.31 -15.91 13.55
CA SER A 576 -19.89 -14.64 13.15
C SER A 576 -21.24 -14.77 12.44
N LYS A 577 -21.63 -15.98 11.99
CA LYS A 577 -22.94 -16.26 11.41
C LYS A 577 -24.01 -16.55 12.47
N LEU A 578 -23.63 -16.86 13.70
CA LEU A 578 -24.53 -17.36 14.76
C LEU A 578 -25.45 -16.31 15.42
N LYS A 579 -25.58 -15.09 14.84
CA LYS A 579 -26.45 -13.96 15.29
C LYS A 579 -27.17 -14.15 16.64
N ASP A 580 -26.57 -13.66 17.72
CA ASP A 580 -27.16 -13.54 19.07
C ASP A 580 -27.79 -14.84 19.64
N LYS A 581 -27.28 -16.01 19.24
CA LYS A 581 -27.66 -17.28 19.88
C LYS A 581 -27.15 -17.33 21.32
N ASN A 582 -28.02 -17.76 22.22
CA ASN A 582 -27.69 -17.98 23.64
C ASN A 582 -26.77 -19.18 23.84
N GLU A 583 -26.78 -20.14 22.91
CA GLU A 583 -25.95 -21.34 22.96
C GLU A 583 -25.06 -21.39 21.73
N ILE A 584 -23.75 -21.39 21.97
CA ILE A 584 -22.75 -21.48 20.93
C ILE A 584 -22.36 -22.96 20.78
N PRO A 585 -22.38 -23.53 19.57
CA PRO A 585 -21.99 -24.92 19.37
C PRO A 585 -20.58 -25.21 19.89
N GLU A 586 -20.38 -26.44 20.36
CA GLU A 586 -19.06 -26.91 20.79
C GLU A 586 -18.03 -26.76 19.66
N GLY A 587 -16.80 -26.39 20.03
CA GLY A 587 -15.70 -26.20 19.06
C GLY A 587 -15.72 -24.85 18.32
N TYR A 588 -16.49 -23.87 18.78
CA TYR A 588 -16.50 -22.50 18.22
C TYR A 588 -15.75 -21.47 19.09
N ASN A 589 -15.73 -21.65 20.40
CA ASN A 589 -15.01 -20.82 21.37
C ASN A 589 -14.86 -21.58 22.71
N LEU A 590 -14.11 -21.01 23.67
CA LEU A 590 -14.03 -21.57 25.03
C LEU A 590 -15.41 -21.62 25.70
N LYS A 591 -15.67 -22.70 26.45
CA LYS A 591 -16.93 -22.90 27.18
C LYS A 591 -17.02 -21.92 28.36
N ILE A 592 -17.77 -20.84 28.18
CA ILE A 592 -17.93 -19.77 29.17
C ILE A 592 -19.40 -19.73 29.66
N PRO A 593 -19.64 -19.76 30.98
CA PRO A 593 -20.99 -19.67 31.52
C PRO A 593 -21.72 -18.39 31.07
N ASN A 594 -22.98 -18.53 30.63
CA ASN A 594 -23.88 -17.43 30.25
C ASN A 594 -23.35 -16.49 29.14
N TYR A 595 -22.39 -16.94 28.33
CA TYR A 595 -21.81 -16.13 27.27
C TYR A 595 -22.71 -16.06 26.03
N LYS A 596 -22.83 -14.86 25.47
CA LYS A 596 -23.46 -14.60 24.16
C LYS A 596 -22.44 -13.98 23.22
N PHE A 597 -22.31 -14.55 22.02
CA PHE A 597 -21.35 -14.07 21.05
C PHE A 597 -21.70 -12.68 20.51
N SER A 598 -20.73 -11.77 20.55
CA SER A 598 -20.79 -10.48 19.87
C SER A 598 -19.39 -10.04 19.46
N LEU A 599 -19.26 -9.56 18.23
CA LEU A 599 -17.98 -9.00 17.75
C LEU A 599 -17.49 -7.83 18.63
N TYR A 600 -18.41 -7.03 19.18
CA TYR A 600 -18.02 -5.94 20.10
C TYR A 600 -17.47 -6.48 21.42
N ARG A 601 -18.06 -7.56 21.94
CA ARG A 601 -17.61 -8.22 23.17
C ARG A 601 -16.20 -8.79 23.01
N GLU A 602 -15.97 -9.43 21.87
CA GLU A 602 -14.68 -10.06 21.53
C GLU A 602 -13.58 -9.06 21.24
N ILE A 603 -13.89 -7.92 20.62
CA ILE A 603 -12.89 -6.99 20.09
C ILE A 603 -12.74 -5.76 20.98
N VAL A 604 -13.82 -5.00 21.19
CA VAL A 604 -13.76 -3.68 21.82
C VAL A 604 -13.77 -3.81 23.34
N ASP A 605 -14.70 -4.61 23.87
CA ASP A 605 -14.85 -4.75 25.31
C ASP A 605 -13.68 -5.53 25.92
N SER A 606 -13.14 -6.53 25.22
CA SER A 606 -11.96 -7.26 25.69
C SER A 606 -10.74 -6.36 25.82
N VAL A 607 -10.46 -5.56 24.78
CA VAL A 607 -9.40 -4.55 24.80
C VAL A 607 -9.61 -3.55 25.95
N LYS A 608 -10.84 -3.08 26.15
CA LYS A 608 -11.18 -2.15 27.24
C LYS A 608 -10.99 -2.77 28.62
N ASN A 609 -11.42 -4.02 28.82
CA ASN A 609 -11.34 -4.70 30.11
C ASN A 609 -9.91 -5.09 30.47
N LEU A 610 -9.14 -5.63 29.52
CA LEU A 610 -7.72 -5.93 29.72
C LEU A 610 -6.89 -4.67 29.95
N SER A 611 -7.27 -3.53 29.34
CA SER A 611 -6.63 -2.24 29.64
C SER A 611 -6.72 -1.84 31.11
N LYS A 612 -7.72 -2.31 31.88
CA LYS A 612 -7.82 -2.04 33.32
C LYS A 612 -6.72 -2.73 34.14
N LEU A 613 -6.04 -3.72 33.55
CA LEU A 613 -4.90 -4.41 34.16
C LEU A 613 -3.57 -3.68 33.90
N CYS A 614 -3.56 -2.72 32.98
CA CYS A 614 -2.36 -1.94 32.65
C CYS A 614 -2.07 -0.87 33.71
N PRO A 615 -0.79 -0.50 33.92
CA PRO A 615 -0.46 0.72 34.63
C PRO A 615 -0.99 1.97 33.88
N PRO A 616 -1.17 3.13 34.53
CA PRO A 616 -1.82 4.31 33.94
C PRO A 616 -1.20 4.83 32.63
N ASN A 617 0.08 4.57 32.39
CA ASN A 617 0.81 4.99 31.19
C ASN A 617 0.71 4.00 30.02
N LYS A 618 0.00 2.88 30.18
CA LYS A 618 -0.20 1.85 29.16
C LYS A 618 -1.68 1.56 28.96
N LYS A 619 -2.00 1.09 27.76
CA LYS A 619 -3.35 0.62 27.40
C LYS A 619 -3.24 -0.45 26.34
N VAL A 620 -4.19 -1.37 26.32
CA VAL A 620 -4.34 -2.33 25.24
C VAL A 620 -4.93 -1.58 24.04
N ASN A 621 -4.34 -1.75 22.87
CA ASN A 621 -4.84 -1.21 21.60
C ASN A 621 -4.50 -2.11 20.40
N ILE A 622 -4.18 -3.37 20.65
CA ILE A 622 -3.86 -4.38 19.65
C ILE A 622 -4.69 -5.61 19.94
N LEU A 623 -5.24 -6.22 18.89
CA LEU A 623 -5.95 -7.48 18.92
C LEU A 623 -5.11 -8.53 18.18
N TYR A 624 -4.88 -9.66 18.82
CA TYR A 624 -4.27 -10.85 18.21
C TYR A 624 -5.43 -11.78 17.88
N TRP A 625 -5.62 -12.10 16.59
CA TRP A 625 -6.73 -12.97 16.17
C TRP A 625 -6.52 -14.38 16.73
N SER A 626 -7.55 -14.91 17.39
CA SER A 626 -7.54 -16.27 17.94
C SER A 626 -7.94 -17.32 16.90
N GLY A 627 -7.65 -18.58 17.19
CA GLY A 627 -8.16 -19.73 16.45
C GLY A 627 -7.67 -19.78 15.01
N ASP A 628 -8.59 -19.97 14.06
CA ASP A 628 -8.29 -19.99 12.61
C ASP A 628 -7.74 -18.67 12.04
N CYS A 629 -7.66 -17.62 12.87
CA CYS A 629 -7.18 -16.30 12.49
C CYS A 629 -7.87 -15.78 11.21
N ASN A 630 -9.15 -16.09 11.00
CA ASN A 630 -9.85 -15.77 9.75
C ASN A 630 -11.01 -14.78 9.97
N PRO A 631 -10.74 -13.53 10.40
CA PRO A 631 -11.78 -12.56 10.75
C PRO A 631 -12.61 -12.13 9.53
N PRO A 632 -13.95 -12.07 9.63
CA PRO A 632 -14.76 -11.49 8.58
C PRO A 632 -14.52 -9.98 8.47
N LYS A 633 -14.85 -9.39 7.31
CA LYS A 633 -14.78 -7.94 7.05
C LYS A 633 -15.42 -7.08 8.17
N LYS A 634 -16.51 -7.57 8.79
CA LYS A 634 -17.20 -6.86 9.87
C LYS A 634 -16.37 -6.78 11.17
N ALA A 635 -15.61 -7.83 11.49
CA ALA A 635 -14.71 -7.85 12.65
C ALA A 635 -13.57 -6.84 12.45
N LEU A 636 -12.90 -6.89 11.30
CA LEU A 636 -11.87 -5.91 10.94
C LEU A 636 -12.40 -4.47 10.95
N LYS A 637 -13.60 -4.24 10.40
CA LYS A 637 -14.25 -2.92 10.46
C LYS A 637 -14.34 -2.39 11.88
N ILE A 638 -14.81 -3.21 12.83
CA ILE A 638 -14.96 -2.81 14.24
C ILE A 638 -13.61 -2.43 14.84
N ALA A 639 -12.57 -3.23 14.60
CA ALA A 639 -11.22 -2.93 15.08
C ALA A 639 -10.71 -1.57 14.56
N TYR A 640 -10.81 -1.33 13.24
CA TYR A 640 -10.36 -0.07 12.64
C TYR A 640 -11.17 1.15 13.10
N GLU A 641 -12.50 1.03 13.25
CA GLU A 641 -13.34 2.13 13.74
C GLU A 641 -12.98 2.54 15.18
N HIS A 642 -12.42 1.63 15.98
CA HIS A 642 -11.99 1.86 17.35
C HIS A 642 -10.47 2.11 17.51
N ASN A 643 -9.73 2.24 16.39
CA ASN A 643 -8.27 2.40 16.38
C ASN A 643 -7.52 1.24 17.07
N ILE A 644 -8.05 0.03 16.95
CA ILE A 644 -7.42 -1.20 17.43
C ILE A 644 -6.61 -1.79 16.27
N LEU A 645 -5.29 -1.91 16.45
CA LEU A 645 -4.41 -2.60 15.51
C LEU A 645 -4.67 -4.11 15.58
N ASN A 646 -4.38 -4.85 14.50
CA ASN A 646 -4.60 -6.29 14.49
C ASN A 646 -3.47 -7.04 13.76
N ILE A 647 -3.17 -8.23 14.25
CA ILE A 647 -2.19 -9.19 13.71
C ILE A 647 -2.67 -10.63 14.00
N ASN A 648 -1.93 -11.63 13.54
CA ASN A 648 -2.20 -13.06 13.51
C ASN A 648 -2.81 -13.58 12.21
N GLY A 649 -2.32 -14.76 11.85
CA GLY A 649 -2.66 -15.50 10.64
C GLY A 649 -1.49 -15.50 9.65
N GLY A 650 -1.64 -16.30 8.60
CA GLY A 650 -0.60 -16.51 7.62
C GLY A 650 0.44 -17.50 8.10
N ASP A 651 0.58 -18.61 7.39
CA ASP A 651 1.42 -19.73 7.84
C ASP A 651 2.81 -19.67 7.20
N THR A 652 3.72 -18.92 7.82
CA THR A 652 5.13 -18.94 7.43
C THR A 652 5.91 -19.93 8.29
N TYR A 653 6.15 -21.13 7.76
CA TYR A 653 6.79 -22.24 8.49
C TYR A 653 7.80 -23.04 7.64
N ILE A 654 8.39 -22.41 6.61
CA ILE A 654 9.43 -23.04 5.79
C ILE A 654 10.61 -23.58 6.64
N THR A 655 11.03 -24.82 6.40
CA THR A 655 12.16 -25.48 7.10
C THR A 655 13.10 -26.14 6.09
N LYS A 656 14.26 -26.67 6.53
CA LYS A 656 15.23 -27.29 5.60
C LYS A 656 14.72 -28.59 4.97
N ASP A 657 13.88 -29.33 5.67
CA ASP A 657 13.20 -30.53 5.16
C ASP A 657 11.96 -30.19 4.31
N ARG A 658 11.44 -28.97 4.41
CA ARG A 658 10.31 -28.46 3.62
C ARG A 658 10.63 -27.08 3.02
N PRO A 659 11.66 -26.93 2.16
CA PRO A 659 12.18 -25.62 1.75
C PRO A 659 11.42 -25.01 0.56
N PHE A 660 10.08 -24.94 0.66
CA PHE A 660 9.21 -24.54 -0.45
C PHE A 660 8.53 -23.19 -0.20
N LEU A 661 8.44 -22.35 -1.24
CA LEU A 661 7.86 -21.00 -1.14
C LEU A 661 6.37 -20.98 -0.79
N SER A 662 5.64 -22.09 -1.00
CA SER A 662 4.24 -22.22 -0.58
C SER A 662 4.05 -22.15 0.93
N LEU A 663 5.13 -22.35 1.70
CA LEU A 663 5.16 -22.26 3.16
C LEU A 663 5.62 -20.88 3.66
N VAL A 664 5.54 -19.86 2.81
CA VAL A 664 5.87 -18.47 3.14
C VAL A 664 4.68 -17.57 2.77
N ALA A 665 3.92 -17.18 3.79
CA ALA A 665 2.71 -16.38 3.63
C ALA A 665 3.02 -14.93 3.18
N PRO A 666 2.05 -14.20 2.59
CA PRO A 666 2.17 -12.75 2.42
C PRO A 666 2.19 -12.01 3.76
N ALA A 667 2.34 -10.68 3.73
CA ALA A 667 2.35 -9.84 4.94
C ALA A 667 0.95 -9.52 5.50
N GLY A 668 -0.11 -9.88 4.78
CA GLY A 668 -1.48 -9.63 5.19
C GLY A 668 -2.50 -9.84 4.08
N LEU A 669 -3.77 -9.59 4.38
CA LEU A 669 -4.90 -9.79 3.48
C LEU A 669 -5.87 -8.60 3.56
N LYS A 670 -6.24 -8.07 2.39
CA LYS A 670 -7.25 -7.02 2.29
C LYS A 670 -8.66 -7.62 2.27
N ARG A 671 -9.52 -7.22 3.20
CA ARG A 671 -10.95 -7.56 3.27
C ARG A 671 -11.80 -6.30 3.21
N GLY A 672 -12.37 -6.00 2.04
CA GLY A 672 -13.00 -4.70 1.79
C GLY A 672 -11.95 -3.60 1.85
N GLU A 673 -12.10 -2.61 2.73
CA GLU A 673 -11.13 -1.51 2.89
C GLU A 673 -10.13 -1.72 4.02
N TYR A 674 -10.22 -2.84 4.73
CA TYR A 674 -9.41 -3.13 5.91
C TYR A 674 -8.36 -4.19 5.60
N TYR A 675 -7.22 -4.10 6.25
CA TYR A 675 -6.19 -5.12 6.21
C TYR A 675 -6.15 -5.90 7.50
N GLN A 676 -6.17 -7.23 7.36
CA GLN A 676 -5.61 -8.13 8.36
C GLN A 676 -4.11 -8.20 8.12
N ILE A 677 -3.31 -7.96 9.16
CA ILE A 677 -1.85 -8.12 9.07
C ILE A 677 -1.50 -9.52 9.57
N TYR A 678 -0.56 -10.18 8.89
CA TYR A 678 -0.10 -11.52 9.24
C TYR A 678 1.19 -11.48 10.04
N ASP A 679 1.49 -12.61 10.64
CA ASP A 679 2.72 -12.83 11.40
C ASP A 679 3.94 -12.85 10.48
N GLY A 680 5.11 -12.59 11.07
CA GLY A 680 6.36 -12.76 10.34
C GLY A 680 6.65 -14.23 10.06
N GLU A 681 6.51 -15.04 11.11
CA GLU A 681 6.79 -16.46 11.19
C GLU A 681 5.82 -17.12 12.17
N GLN A 682 5.55 -18.43 12.01
CA GLN A 682 4.57 -19.12 12.85
C GLN A 682 5.04 -19.43 14.28
N ASN A 683 4.05 -19.63 15.15
CA ASN A 683 4.23 -20.01 16.55
C ASN A 683 4.71 -21.47 16.71
N GLU A 684 4.86 -21.93 17.94
CA GLU A 684 5.37 -23.26 18.26
C GLU A 684 4.45 -24.43 17.87
N GLU A 685 3.17 -24.18 17.58
CA GLU A 685 2.15 -25.21 17.32
C GLU A 685 2.56 -26.11 16.15
N LEU A 686 2.86 -25.52 14.99
CA LEU A 686 3.26 -26.24 13.77
C LEU A 686 4.60 -26.98 13.90
N TYR A 687 5.45 -26.57 14.85
CA TYR A 687 6.75 -27.22 15.09
C TYR A 687 6.70 -28.33 16.14
N THR A 688 5.57 -28.46 16.85
CA THR A 688 5.40 -29.38 18.00
C THR A 688 4.20 -30.31 17.85
N ASP A 689 3.71 -30.49 16.61
CA ASP A 689 2.53 -31.30 16.30
C ASP A 689 1.33 -30.88 17.18
N ASP A 690 0.96 -29.60 17.10
CA ASP A 690 -0.13 -28.99 17.87
C ASP A 690 0.10 -29.07 19.38
N PHE A 691 1.37 -28.91 19.79
CA PHE A 691 1.83 -29.02 21.18
C PHE A 691 1.47 -30.35 21.86
N THR A 692 1.30 -31.42 21.08
CA THR A 692 1.00 -32.77 21.61
C THR A 692 2.26 -33.61 21.86
N LYS A 693 3.34 -33.34 21.13
CA LYS A 693 4.63 -34.04 21.24
C LYS A 693 5.78 -33.12 20.80
N ASN A 694 6.99 -33.64 20.70
CA ASN A 694 8.15 -32.89 20.20
C ASN A 694 8.34 -31.51 20.84
N PHE A 695 8.15 -31.37 22.14
CA PHE A 695 8.12 -30.09 22.87
C PHE A 695 9.35 -29.17 22.67
N TRP A 696 10.46 -29.68 22.15
CA TRP A 696 11.66 -28.91 21.78
C TRP A 696 11.62 -28.33 20.36
N GLY A 697 10.61 -28.70 19.56
CA GLY A 697 10.55 -28.55 18.10
C GLY A 697 10.60 -27.11 17.62
N TYR A 698 10.13 -26.15 18.43
CA TYR A 698 10.14 -24.73 18.09
C TYR A 698 11.53 -24.19 17.72
N LYS A 699 12.63 -24.82 18.17
CA LYS A 699 13.98 -24.45 17.72
C LYS A 699 14.15 -24.47 16.19
N LYS A 700 13.33 -25.24 15.46
CA LYS A 700 13.32 -25.29 14.00
C LYS A 700 12.89 -23.96 13.34
N VAL A 701 12.23 -23.06 14.07
CA VAL A 701 11.94 -21.69 13.57
C VAL A 701 13.22 -20.94 13.17
N ILE A 702 14.38 -21.30 13.75
CA ILE A 702 15.69 -20.78 13.34
C ILE A 702 15.97 -21.06 11.86
N GLU A 703 15.56 -22.22 11.35
CA GLU A 703 15.68 -22.55 9.94
C GLU A 703 14.76 -21.68 9.09
N THR A 704 13.53 -21.43 9.57
CA THR A 704 12.60 -20.49 8.95
C THR A 704 13.23 -19.11 8.84
N PHE A 705 13.82 -18.59 9.92
CA PHE A 705 14.53 -17.30 9.88
C PHE A 705 15.67 -17.28 8.86
N GLN A 706 16.38 -18.39 8.66
CA GLN A 706 17.47 -18.48 7.69
C GLN A 706 16.95 -18.47 6.24
N LEU A 707 15.91 -19.27 5.97
CA LEU A 707 15.35 -19.46 4.63
C LEU A 707 14.49 -18.26 4.18
N THR A 708 13.90 -17.52 5.12
CA THR A 708 13.20 -16.26 4.82
C THR A 708 14.13 -15.04 4.75
N ASP A 709 15.43 -15.20 5.05
CA ASP A 709 16.44 -14.15 4.87
C ASP A 709 17.31 -14.35 3.63
N LYS A 710 17.60 -15.60 3.23
CA LYS A 710 18.47 -15.92 2.09
C LYS A 710 17.85 -16.98 1.17
N PRO A 711 18.02 -16.84 -0.16
CA PRO A 711 18.80 -15.82 -0.87
C PRO A 711 18.07 -14.48 -1.01
N ARG A 712 16.81 -14.39 -0.55
CA ARG A 712 15.98 -13.19 -0.57
C ARG A 712 15.44 -12.95 0.83
N ARG A 713 15.46 -11.71 1.30
CA ARG A 713 14.78 -11.35 2.54
C ARG A 713 13.30 -11.17 2.23
N LEU A 714 12.51 -12.17 2.62
CA LEU A 714 11.07 -12.24 2.43
C LEU A 714 10.32 -11.79 3.69
N LYS A 715 10.90 -12.01 4.88
CA LYS A 715 10.23 -11.76 6.17
C LYS A 715 11.12 -11.03 7.17
N PRO A 716 10.52 -10.33 8.16
CA PRO A 716 11.22 -9.91 9.40
C PRO A 716 11.68 -11.15 10.20
N ILE A 717 12.13 -10.98 11.45
CA ILE A 717 12.17 -12.06 12.44
C ILE A 717 11.00 -11.81 13.40
N ASP A 718 10.12 -12.78 13.53
CA ASP A 718 9.04 -12.82 14.50
C ASP A 718 9.22 -14.00 15.46
N ILE A 719 9.40 -13.70 16.75
CA ILE A 719 9.41 -14.72 17.79
C ILE A 719 8.00 -14.78 18.38
N TYR A 720 7.16 -15.57 17.73
CA TYR A 720 5.76 -15.79 18.06
C TYR A 720 5.60 -17.12 18.83
N TYR A 721 4.91 -17.11 19.97
CA TYR A 721 4.62 -18.30 20.77
C TYR A 721 3.41 -18.11 21.71
N HIS A 722 3.04 -19.14 22.47
CA HIS A 722 1.96 -19.07 23.47
C HIS A 722 2.49 -19.21 24.90
N PHE A 723 1.65 -18.91 25.91
CA PHE A 723 2.06 -19.11 27.31
C PHE A 723 2.34 -20.57 27.65
N PHE A 724 1.65 -21.52 27.00
CA PHE A 724 1.88 -22.94 27.26
C PHE A 724 3.31 -23.41 26.98
N SER A 725 4.12 -22.65 26.21
CA SER A 725 5.57 -22.88 26.11
C SER A 725 6.30 -22.86 27.47
N GLY A 726 5.73 -22.23 28.49
CA GLY A 726 6.23 -22.25 29.86
C GLY A 726 5.89 -23.51 30.67
N THR A 727 5.08 -24.43 30.15
CA THR A 727 4.63 -25.63 30.89
C THR A 727 5.65 -26.76 30.87
N LYS A 728 6.43 -26.89 29.79
CA LYS A 728 7.44 -27.93 29.58
C LYS A 728 8.84 -27.35 29.59
N LEU A 729 9.79 -28.02 30.26
CA LEU A 729 11.18 -27.56 30.30
C LEU A 729 11.83 -27.53 28.91
N ALA A 730 11.51 -28.52 28.06
CA ALA A 730 12.01 -28.60 26.69
C ALA A 730 11.55 -27.40 25.83
N SER A 731 10.27 -27.01 25.93
CA SER A 731 9.72 -25.86 25.20
C SER A 731 10.35 -24.55 25.66
N LEU A 732 10.47 -24.36 26.98
CA LEU A 732 11.11 -23.18 27.54
C LEU A 732 12.58 -23.04 27.08
N ASN A 733 13.33 -24.15 27.04
CA ASN A 733 14.71 -24.16 26.58
C ASN A 733 14.82 -23.86 25.08
N ALA A 734 13.93 -24.45 24.25
CA ALA A 734 13.86 -24.14 22.83
C ALA A 734 13.57 -22.64 22.59
N LEU A 735 12.62 -22.07 23.34
CA LEU A 735 12.31 -20.64 23.25
C LEU A 735 13.51 -19.75 23.63
N LYS A 736 14.23 -20.07 24.71
CA LYS A 736 15.47 -19.37 25.08
C LYS A 736 16.52 -19.45 23.98
N GLU A 737 16.68 -20.60 23.33
CA GLU A 737 17.59 -20.78 22.20
C GLU A 737 17.21 -19.87 21.02
N VAL A 738 15.92 -19.80 20.69
CA VAL A 738 15.38 -18.94 19.62
C VAL A 738 15.67 -17.46 19.89
N TYR A 739 15.38 -16.95 21.11
CA TYR A 739 15.71 -15.58 21.48
C TYR A 739 17.22 -15.31 21.41
N ASN A 740 18.04 -16.23 21.94
CA ASN A 740 19.48 -16.10 21.91
C ASN A 740 20.03 -16.09 20.48
N TYR A 741 19.46 -16.89 19.57
CA TYR A 741 19.83 -16.88 18.16
C TYR A 741 19.48 -15.56 17.49
N ALA A 742 18.24 -15.08 17.66
CA ALA A 742 17.75 -13.86 17.01
C ALA A 742 18.55 -12.62 17.44
N LEU A 743 18.84 -12.48 18.74
CA LEU A 743 19.56 -11.33 19.30
C LEU A 743 21.07 -11.32 18.96
N LYS A 744 21.62 -12.42 18.48
CA LYS A 744 22.99 -12.48 17.94
C LYS A 744 23.09 -11.93 16.51
N GLN A 745 21.97 -11.77 15.80
CA GLN A 745 21.94 -11.26 14.43
C GLN A 745 22.01 -9.71 14.41
N ASP A 746 22.30 -9.13 13.25
CA ASP A 746 22.18 -7.68 13.04
C ASP A 746 20.69 -7.30 12.84
N VAL A 747 20.01 -7.06 13.96
CA VAL A 747 18.57 -6.76 14.03
C VAL A 747 18.26 -5.37 14.55
N ILE A 748 17.08 -4.87 14.20
CA ILE A 748 16.44 -3.71 14.80
C ILE A 748 15.15 -4.16 15.52
N PRO A 749 15.20 -4.35 16.85
CA PRO A 749 14.01 -4.68 17.63
C PRO A 749 12.95 -3.58 17.51
N MET A 750 11.68 -3.95 17.43
CA MET A 750 10.55 -3.02 17.48
C MET A 750 9.32 -3.63 18.13
N LYS A 751 8.38 -2.75 18.49
CA LYS A 751 7.06 -3.15 18.97
C LYS A 751 6.24 -3.84 17.88
N VAL A 752 5.26 -4.63 18.29
CA VAL A 752 4.31 -5.28 17.37
C VAL A 752 3.49 -4.22 16.66
N SER A 753 3.02 -3.19 17.38
CA SER A 753 2.33 -2.05 16.78
C SER A 753 3.17 -1.32 15.71
N GLU A 754 4.47 -1.24 15.95
CA GLU A 754 5.43 -0.60 15.05
C GLU A 754 5.70 -1.41 13.78
N TYR A 755 5.55 -2.74 13.83
CA TYR A 755 5.58 -3.63 12.67
C TYR A 755 4.26 -3.56 11.88
N ILE A 756 3.10 -3.69 12.54
CA ILE A 756 1.77 -3.59 11.91
C ILE A 756 1.65 -2.30 11.09
N LEU A 757 2.01 -1.16 11.68
CA LEU A 757 1.97 0.14 11.00
C LEU A 757 2.93 0.23 9.80
N LYS A 758 4.05 -0.48 9.84
CA LYS A 758 5.02 -0.53 8.74
C LYS A 758 4.48 -1.35 7.56
N VAL A 759 3.83 -2.48 7.83
CA VAL A 759 3.16 -3.29 6.79
C VAL A 759 1.99 -2.53 6.17
N LEU A 760 1.15 -1.86 6.98
CA LEU A 760 0.08 -1.00 6.46
C LEU A 760 0.64 0.09 5.55
N ASP A 761 1.74 0.73 5.96
CA ASP A 761 2.40 1.77 5.15
C ASP A 761 2.97 1.20 3.84
N PHE A 762 3.46 -0.05 3.81
CA PHE A 762 3.82 -0.74 2.56
C PHE A 762 2.64 -0.79 1.58
N TYR A 763 1.45 -1.19 2.04
CA TYR A 763 0.26 -1.28 1.20
C TYR A 763 -0.25 0.08 0.72
N HIS A 764 -0.13 1.11 1.56
CA HIS A 764 -0.63 2.45 1.25
C HIS A 764 0.42 3.38 0.61
N SER A 765 1.69 3.01 0.51
CA SER A 765 2.73 3.88 -0.04
C SER A 765 2.52 4.16 -1.54
N ALA A 766 2.66 5.42 -1.93
CA ALA A 766 2.52 5.86 -3.31
C ALA A 766 3.87 6.30 -3.89
N ILE A 767 4.09 5.96 -5.17
CA ILE A 767 5.32 6.24 -5.91
C ILE A 767 4.97 7.02 -7.15
N ALA A 768 5.76 8.05 -7.48
CA ALA A 768 5.68 8.78 -8.73
C ALA A 768 7.08 9.06 -9.28
N LYS A 769 7.15 9.42 -10.56
CA LYS A 769 8.38 9.79 -11.25
C LYS A 769 8.26 11.21 -11.80
N GLU A 770 9.20 12.07 -11.45
CA GLU A 770 9.32 13.48 -11.88
C GLU A 770 10.70 13.67 -12.51
N GLY A 771 10.78 13.63 -13.84
CA GLY A 771 12.07 13.56 -14.56
C GLY A 771 12.93 12.38 -14.08
N ASP A 772 14.13 12.67 -13.59
CA ASP A 772 15.07 11.68 -13.02
C ASP A 772 14.81 11.33 -11.55
N TYR A 773 13.86 12.01 -10.91
CA TYR A 773 13.56 11.82 -9.49
C TYR A 773 12.41 10.84 -9.29
N TRP A 774 12.56 10.00 -8.28
CA TRP A 774 11.47 9.25 -7.69
C TRP A 774 10.87 10.04 -6.53
N ILE A 775 9.55 10.18 -6.53
CA ILE A 775 8.79 10.75 -5.43
C ILE A 775 8.13 9.60 -4.67
N ILE A 776 8.37 9.53 -3.37
CA ILE A 776 7.83 8.48 -2.51
C ILE A 776 7.05 9.13 -1.37
N LYS A 777 5.79 8.71 -1.22
CA LYS A 777 4.89 9.17 -0.16
C LYS A 777 4.51 7.98 0.73
N THR A 778 4.83 8.09 2.01
CA THR A 778 4.52 7.10 3.05
C THR A 778 3.81 7.76 4.23
N ASP A 779 3.19 6.97 5.08
CA ASP A 779 2.56 7.37 6.34
C ASP A 779 3.57 7.42 7.51
N LYS A 780 4.87 7.59 7.18
CA LYS A 780 6.02 7.82 8.09
C LYS A 780 6.49 6.61 8.92
N ASN A 781 5.81 5.47 8.82
CA ASN A 781 6.12 4.26 9.59
C ASN A 781 7.08 3.33 8.83
N LEU A 782 6.95 3.28 7.50
CA LEU A 782 7.90 2.64 6.60
C LEU A 782 8.99 3.63 6.22
N ARG A 783 10.23 3.24 6.49
CA ARG A 783 11.44 4.08 6.43
C ARG A 783 12.57 3.43 5.62
N THR A 784 12.22 2.47 4.78
CA THR A 784 13.17 1.73 3.96
C THR A 784 12.62 1.49 2.57
N LEU A 785 13.46 1.75 1.56
CA LEU A 785 13.21 1.30 0.19
C LEU A 785 14.24 0.25 -0.17
N LYS A 786 13.94 -0.60 -1.15
CA LYS A 786 14.89 -1.51 -1.77
C LYS A 786 14.88 -1.35 -3.28
N VAL A 787 16.05 -1.50 -3.88
CA VAL A 787 16.23 -1.60 -5.33
C VAL A 787 17.12 -2.79 -5.66
N PRO A 788 16.95 -3.46 -6.82
CA PRO A 788 17.85 -4.52 -7.23
C PRO A 788 19.29 -4.04 -7.33
N LYS A 789 20.25 -4.94 -7.08
CA LYS A 789 21.66 -4.69 -7.42
C LYS A 789 21.78 -4.28 -8.89
N GLY A 790 22.52 -3.21 -9.16
CA GLY A 790 22.67 -2.63 -10.50
C GLY A 790 21.68 -1.50 -10.84
N PHE A 791 20.71 -1.18 -9.97
CA PHE A 791 19.83 -0.03 -10.17
C PHE A 791 20.55 1.33 -10.00
N GLY A 792 21.75 1.34 -9.42
CA GLY A 792 22.50 2.53 -9.02
C GLY A 792 22.39 2.81 -7.52
N TYR A 793 23.02 3.91 -7.08
CA TYR A 793 23.06 4.38 -5.70
C TYR A 793 22.26 5.67 -5.54
N PRO A 794 21.64 5.93 -4.38
CA PRO A 794 21.01 7.22 -4.13
C PRO A 794 22.08 8.32 -4.10
N ASN A 795 21.85 9.41 -4.84
CA ASN A 795 22.67 10.61 -4.77
C ASN A 795 22.32 11.36 -3.47
N LEU A 796 23.22 11.33 -2.48
CA LEU A 796 22.95 11.86 -1.14
C LEU A 796 22.90 13.40 -1.08
N GLU A 797 23.45 14.10 -2.06
CA GLU A 797 23.46 15.58 -2.11
C GLU A 797 22.14 16.14 -2.64
N THR A 798 21.59 15.50 -3.67
CA THR A 798 20.38 15.98 -4.37
C THR A 798 19.11 15.28 -3.90
N SER A 799 19.21 14.13 -3.22
CA SER A 799 18.05 13.44 -2.67
C SER A 799 17.60 14.06 -1.36
N LYS A 800 16.28 14.19 -1.18
CA LYS A 800 15.65 14.62 0.07
C LYS A 800 15.17 13.40 0.87
N GLY A 801 15.65 13.30 2.11
CA GLY A 801 15.22 12.33 3.13
C GLY A 801 15.92 10.96 3.12
N VAL A 802 17.00 10.81 2.33
CA VAL A 802 17.87 9.62 2.36
C VAL A 802 18.95 9.79 3.43
N ILE A 803 19.09 8.80 4.30
CA ILE A 803 20.09 8.79 5.38
C ILE A 803 21.34 8.01 4.96
N GLY A 804 21.16 6.96 4.18
CA GLY A 804 22.22 6.06 3.77
C GLY A 804 21.66 4.78 3.16
N PHE A 805 22.53 3.82 2.89
CA PHE A 805 22.13 2.56 2.28
C PHE A 805 23.04 1.39 2.66
N TYR A 806 22.51 0.18 2.50
CA TYR A 806 23.20 -1.07 2.79
C TYR A 806 22.91 -2.13 1.72
N PRO A 807 23.94 -2.63 1.00
CA PRO A 807 23.76 -3.76 0.09
C PRO A 807 23.63 -5.06 0.87
N TYR A 808 22.58 -5.85 0.59
CA TYR A 808 22.36 -7.16 1.20
C TYR A 808 21.63 -8.09 0.23
N ASN A 809 22.09 -9.34 0.11
CA ASN A 809 21.62 -10.32 -0.87
C ASN A 809 21.60 -9.77 -2.31
N ASP A 810 20.47 -9.77 -3.00
CA ASP A 810 20.25 -9.27 -4.36
C ASP A 810 19.75 -7.81 -4.40
N GLN A 811 19.72 -7.12 -3.25
CA GLN A 811 19.13 -5.78 -3.10
C GLN A 811 20.11 -4.75 -2.51
N LEU A 812 19.77 -3.47 -2.73
CA LEU A 812 20.31 -2.30 -2.03
C LEU A 812 19.19 -1.68 -1.18
N TYR A 813 19.34 -1.71 0.15
CA TYR A 813 18.37 -1.14 1.09
C TYR A 813 18.72 0.31 1.37
N ILE A 814 17.78 1.23 1.16
CA ILE A 814 17.93 2.67 1.29
C ILE A 814 17.17 3.11 2.55
N SER A 815 17.88 3.70 3.50
CA SER A 815 17.35 4.13 4.80
C SER A 815 16.84 5.57 4.71
N LEU A 816 15.68 5.84 5.31
CA LEU A 816 14.95 7.11 5.17
C LEU A 816 14.72 7.81 6.51
N ASP A 817 14.68 9.15 6.50
CA ASP A 817 14.54 10.03 7.68
C ASP A 817 13.18 9.95 8.39
N GLY A 818 12.19 9.33 7.75
CA GLY A 818 10.84 9.20 8.29
C GLY A 818 9.96 10.43 8.19
N SER A 819 10.31 11.39 7.33
CA SER A 819 9.46 12.52 6.95
C SER A 819 8.17 12.07 6.26
N GLY A 820 8.18 10.91 5.59
CA GLY A 820 7.07 10.38 4.79
C GLY A 820 6.93 11.02 3.41
N ASN A 821 7.86 11.90 3.02
CA ASN A 821 7.87 12.57 1.73
C ASN A 821 9.30 12.66 1.20
N TYR A 822 9.64 11.76 0.28
CA TYR A 822 11.01 11.61 -0.21
C TYR A 822 11.10 11.96 -1.69
N LYS A 823 12.23 12.55 -2.09
CA LYS A 823 12.58 12.84 -3.48
C LYS A 823 13.97 12.30 -3.73
N ILE A 824 14.09 11.22 -4.50
CA ILE A 824 15.33 10.44 -4.61
C ILE A 824 15.80 10.41 -6.05
N LYS A 825 17.05 10.81 -6.26
CA LYS A 825 17.76 10.64 -7.54
C LYS A 825 18.79 9.53 -7.40
N PHE A 826 18.91 8.70 -8.43
CA PHE A 826 19.93 7.65 -8.49
C PHE A 826 21.09 8.08 -9.37
N THR A 827 22.28 7.54 -9.08
CA THR A 827 23.52 7.71 -9.84
C THR A 827 24.25 6.38 -9.93
N GLU A 828 25.05 6.19 -10.97
CA GLU A 828 25.85 4.98 -11.15
C GLU A 828 27.00 4.91 -10.14
N ASN A 829 27.57 6.06 -9.79
CA ASN A 829 28.73 6.15 -8.92
C ASN A 829 28.34 6.06 -7.46
N ARG A 830 29.07 5.22 -6.71
CA ARG A 830 28.85 5.10 -5.27
C ARG A 830 29.23 6.41 -4.58
N PRO A 831 28.35 7.02 -3.77
CA PRO A 831 28.66 8.27 -3.08
C PRO A 831 29.85 8.10 -2.13
N ASN A 832 30.75 9.08 -2.18
CA ASN A 832 31.92 9.15 -1.30
C ASN A 832 31.62 9.95 -0.02
N GLN A 833 30.42 10.50 0.19
CA GLN A 833 30.09 11.15 1.46
C GLN A 833 29.96 10.12 2.61
N THR A 834 30.13 10.57 3.85
CA THR A 834 29.85 9.74 5.03
C THR A 834 28.35 9.64 5.25
N TYR A 835 27.85 8.43 5.49
CA TYR A 835 26.44 8.16 5.80
C TYR A 835 26.27 7.02 6.81
N ILE A 836 25.10 6.96 7.45
CA ILE A 836 24.73 5.83 8.32
C ILE A 836 24.45 4.63 7.42
N LYS A 837 25.33 3.64 7.48
CA LYS A 837 25.22 2.38 6.73
C LYS A 837 24.20 1.46 7.41
N GLN A 838 24.29 1.29 8.73
CA GLN A 838 23.36 0.48 9.51
C GLN A 838 23.16 1.06 10.93
N THR A 839 21.99 0.84 11.53
CA THR A 839 21.78 1.07 12.98
C THR A 839 20.62 0.23 13.53
N ASN A 840 20.71 -0.19 14.79
CA ASN A 840 19.65 -0.92 15.51
C ASN A 840 18.60 0.01 16.14
N ALA A 841 18.63 1.31 15.81
CA ALA A 841 17.77 2.31 16.39
C ALA A 841 16.98 3.05 15.30
N ARG A 842 15.73 3.43 15.61
CA ARG A 842 14.92 4.26 14.72
C ARG A 842 15.43 5.70 14.74
N ILE A 843 15.56 6.28 13.56
CA ILE A 843 15.99 7.67 13.41
C ILE A 843 14.76 8.56 13.60
N LYS A 844 14.77 9.41 14.62
CA LYS A 844 13.64 10.26 15.03
C LYS A 844 13.69 11.64 14.40
N LYS A 845 14.89 12.19 14.26
CA LYS A 845 15.12 13.50 13.65
C LYS A 845 16.46 13.50 12.91
N VAL A 846 16.46 14.13 11.74
CA VAL A 846 17.66 14.43 10.96
C VAL A 846 17.65 15.93 10.68
N ASN A 847 18.75 16.62 10.99
CA ASN A 847 18.95 18.02 10.64
C ASN A 847 20.39 18.22 10.16
N LYS A 848 20.60 18.27 8.84
CA LYS A 848 21.93 18.21 8.22
C LYS A 848 22.70 16.99 8.75
N ASN A 849 23.72 17.21 9.58
CA ASN A 849 24.55 16.15 10.15
C ASN A 849 24.22 15.85 11.62
N GLU A 850 23.11 16.37 12.13
CA GLU A 850 22.58 16.09 13.47
C GLU A 850 21.55 14.97 13.40
N PHE A 851 21.72 13.97 14.26
CA PHE A 851 20.87 12.81 14.31
C PHE A 851 20.34 12.60 15.73
N SER A 852 19.04 12.33 15.84
CA SER A 852 18.40 11.84 17.06
C SER A 852 17.87 10.44 16.79
N LEU A 853 18.33 9.45 17.57
CA LEU A 853 17.97 8.04 17.41
C LEU A 853 17.37 7.50 18.70
N LYS A 854 16.42 6.58 18.56
CA LYS A 854 15.83 5.82 19.66
C LYS A 854 15.73 4.33 19.29
N GLY A 855 16.46 3.49 20.00
CA GLY A 855 16.34 2.04 19.96
C GLY A 855 15.61 1.48 21.18
N TYR A 856 15.59 0.16 21.28
CA TYR A 856 15.17 -0.60 22.47
C TYR A 856 16.33 -1.40 23.10
N GLN A 857 17.54 -1.12 22.61
CA GLN A 857 18.80 -1.65 23.08
C GLN A 857 19.81 -0.51 23.01
N PRO A 858 20.97 -0.61 23.70
CA PRO A 858 22.05 0.34 23.54
C PRO A 858 22.35 0.59 22.05
N VAL A 859 22.35 1.86 21.66
CA VAL A 859 22.36 2.24 20.24
C VAL A 859 23.72 1.91 19.62
N LYS A 860 23.67 1.20 18.49
CA LYS A 860 24.80 0.89 17.61
C LYS A 860 24.59 1.61 16.28
N VAL A 861 25.57 2.40 15.85
CA VAL A 861 25.56 3.10 14.54
C VAL A 861 26.81 2.70 13.78
N ILE A 862 26.63 2.15 12.57
CA ILE A 862 27.71 1.80 11.65
C ILE A 862 27.67 2.78 10.48
N PHE A 863 28.79 3.43 10.20
CA PHE A 863 28.98 4.32 9.06
C PHE A 863 29.68 3.59 7.91
N ASN A 864 29.54 4.10 6.68
CA ASN A 864 30.34 3.60 5.56
C ASN A 864 31.84 3.89 5.78
N LYS A 865 32.16 5.08 6.29
CA LYS A 865 33.51 5.52 6.68
C LYS A 865 33.44 6.58 7.78
N LEU A 866 34.45 6.66 8.64
CA LEU A 866 34.45 7.57 9.80
C LEU A 866 35.85 8.13 10.15
N GLN A 867 36.82 7.97 9.25
CA GLN A 867 38.24 8.26 9.52
C GLN A 867 38.53 9.75 9.71
N ASN A 868 37.81 10.64 9.00
CA ASN A 868 38.02 12.09 9.03
C ASN A 868 36.82 12.86 9.60
N CYS A 869 36.08 12.25 10.54
CA CYS A 869 34.89 12.87 11.13
C CYS A 869 35.04 13.09 12.64
N LYS A 870 34.69 14.29 13.10
CA LYS A 870 34.48 14.62 14.52
C LYS A 870 33.02 14.34 14.90
N ILE A 871 32.83 13.80 16.10
CA ILE A 871 31.50 13.47 16.65
C ILE A 871 31.29 14.33 17.88
N TYR A 872 30.20 15.09 17.89
CA TYR A 872 29.80 15.90 19.05
C TYR A 872 28.56 15.29 19.66
N THR A 873 28.65 14.86 20.91
CA THR A 873 27.55 14.25 21.65
C THR A 873 27.77 14.39 23.14
N LYS A 874 26.68 14.45 23.91
CA LYS A 874 26.71 14.34 25.39
C LYS A 874 26.70 12.89 25.87
N ASN A 875 26.42 11.94 24.98
CA ASN A 875 26.26 10.53 25.31
C ASN A 875 27.61 9.81 25.31
N LYS A 876 27.85 8.94 26.30
CA LYS A 876 29.07 8.12 26.32
C LYS A 876 29.00 7.07 25.22
N TYR A 877 30.11 6.90 24.49
CA TYR A 877 30.22 5.92 23.41
C TYR A 877 31.61 5.28 23.34
N LYS A 878 31.67 4.07 22.77
CA LYS A 878 32.89 3.40 22.33
C LYS A 878 32.95 3.44 20.81
N LYS A 879 34.06 3.94 20.25
CA LYS A 879 34.34 3.92 18.80
C LYS A 879 35.15 2.67 18.45
N ILE A 880 34.69 1.90 17.47
CA ILE A 880 35.40 0.73 16.93
C ILE A 880 35.39 0.84 15.40
N LYS A 881 36.52 1.21 14.79
CA LYS A 881 36.62 1.52 13.34
C LYS A 881 35.55 2.54 12.90
N ASN A 882 34.59 2.11 12.06
CA ASN A 882 33.49 2.93 11.55
C ASN A 882 32.19 2.79 12.36
N MET A 883 32.25 2.24 13.58
CA MET A 883 31.09 1.96 14.41
C MET A 883 31.15 2.74 15.72
N LEU A 884 29.99 3.23 16.15
CA LEU A 884 29.75 3.82 17.46
C LEU A 884 28.81 2.93 18.25
N ILE A 885 29.18 2.59 19.48
CA ILE A 885 28.36 1.86 20.43
C ILE A 885 28.11 2.77 21.62
N PHE A 886 26.88 3.20 21.80
CA PHE A 886 26.45 4.01 22.94
C PHE A 886 25.98 3.11 24.08
N ASN A 887 26.05 3.60 25.31
CA ASN A 887 25.57 2.89 26.50
C ASN A 887 24.09 3.18 26.83
N THR A 888 23.35 3.80 25.92
CA THR A 888 21.97 4.26 26.10
C THR A 888 21.13 3.95 24.86
N GLU A 889 19.82 3.85 25.03
CA GLU A 889 18.83 3.59 23.98
C GLU A 889 18.41 4.85 23.21
N LYS A 890 18.71 6.04 23.75
CA LYS A 890 18.42 7.33 23.13
C LYS A 890 19.70 8.11 22.96
N VAL A 891 20.00 8.50 21.73
CA VAL A 891 21.25 9.21 21.43
C VAL A 891 20.97 10.39 20.52
N GLU A 892 21.71 11.47 20.78
CA GLU A 892 21.78 12.64 19.92
C GLU A 892 23.25 12.94 19.66
N PHE A 893 23.61 13.10 18.39
CA PHE A 893 24.96 13.44 18.00
C PHE A 893 25.00 14.26 16.71
N LYS A 894 26.03 15.08 16.58
CA LYS A 894 26.37 15.80 15.35
C LYS A 894 27.65 15.20 14.77
N LEU A 895 27.65 15.02 13.45
CA LEU A 895 28.82 14.53 12.70
C LEU A 895 29.40 15.66 11.84
N GLU A 896 30.68 15.95 11.97
CA GLU A 896 31.39 16.87 11.07
C GLU A 896 32.53 16.12 10.41
N CYS A 897 32.44 15.93 9.10
CA CYS A 897 33.48 15.26 8.30
C CYS A 897 34.19 16.31 7.44
N ASN A 898 35.52 16.22 7.40
CA ASN A 898 36.34 17.01 6.49
C ASN A 898 36.24 16.51 5.05
#